data_AF-A0A2V9PQ98-F1
#
_entry.id   AF-A0A2V9PQ98-F1
#
_cell.length_a   1.000
_cell.length_b   1.000
_cell.length_c   1.000
_cell.angle_alpha   90.00
_cell.angle_beta   90.00
_cell.angle_gamma   90.00
#
_symmetry.space_group_name_H-M   'P 1'
#
loop_
_entity.id
_entity.type
_entity.pdbx_description
1 polymer ?
#
loop_
_entity_poly.entity_id
_entity_poly.type
_entity_poly.pdbx_seq_one_letter_code
_entity_poly.pdbx_strand_id
1 'polypeptide(L)'
;MKKLFHLPLVLTLFAFLGTSQAQAQSTIVLTPERAGHAETRLNSGKVLITGGLNENATLNSALLYDSSGTFTPTGNMISPRAFHTSTLLPDGTVLLTGGEQGTGLPLLKTAELYNPATGQFTQVAHIMTIPREKHTATLLQDGRVLIVGGKKADTYDPSTQVFTATTNWPTNRTSQAAVLLPDGTVLVTGGYIGRQPAADAWVFNPSTNGFTLLSATMLIPRANHATTLMLNGKVLVTGGFSGTSPHDQVDIFDPIQRTFTAGHHMLYHRSNHRALLLADGRVLVIGGTTLESGFLDVNEIYDPNTTIWSIDSQMNENRSGMTATLLLNGKVLVAGGFTGNKTIQTAEILDPSTHAFTSLGNMQVARNQHTDTLLSDGKVLLAAGSTDTVLLKSAEVFNPANNSFTLVGSLSQARKSHTATLLEDNRVLIAGGKSATGDLASAEIYDPSTQQFHLTSPMNNGRSLQTATLLGNGNVLEAGGRKGPNPLNTCELFNPVTESFSSTGLLNVQRKRHAANLLLDGTVLVEGGASVSNGQPVDQGTPTAEVYNAGSGTWTQVEDMSTGRTEHTATLLPNGTVMVCGGISTSLPSDLYNPSTQTFSTVGALLHPRQRHISLLLTNPAWGSLVGKVLAIGGATTGNSIFGGIEQALDTVELFDPSTGQFSLFGTMTEPRQNHTATMLNDGRILIAGGVSSPAVSGTAELVIP
;
A
#
# COMPACT_ATOMS: atom_id res chain seq x y z
N MET A 1 -76.92 33.03 9.58
CA MET A 1 -75.57 33.13 10.17
C MET A 1 -74.76 31.89 9.86
N LYS A 2 -73.60 32.04 9.22
CA LYS A 2 -72.35 31.26 9.40
C LYS A 2 -71.26 32.00 8.63
N LYS A 3 -70.11 32.25 9.26
CA LYS A 3 -69.03 33.08 8.69
C LYS A 3 -68.13 32.25 7.78
N LEU A 4 -67.58 32.86 6.73
CA LEU A 4 -66.36 32.36 6.10
C LEU A 4 -65.22 32.43 7.14
N PHE A 5 -64.36 31.42 7.14
CA PHE A 5 -63.00 31.51 7.65
C PHE A 5 -62.06 31.11 6.50
N HIS A 6 -61.14 32.00 6.14
CA HIS A 6 -59.95 31.61 5.37
C HIS A 6 -58.85 31.26 6.37
N LEU A 7 -58.29 30.06 6.26
CA LEU A 7 -56.95 29.79 6.76
C LEU A 7 -55.97 30.08 5.61
N PRO A 8 -54.87 30.82 5.86
CA PRO A 8 -53.78 30.90 4.89
C PRO A 8 -53.06 29.54 4.86
N LEU A 9 -52.95 28.94 3.68
CA LEU A 9 -52.13 27.75 3.48
C LEU A 9 -50.65 28.16 3.49
N VAL A 10 -50.01 28.11 4.67
CA VAL A 10 -48.56 28.28 4.79
C VAL A 10 -47.89 27.05 4.19
N LEU A 11 -47.53 27.14 2.92
CA LEU A 11 -46.76 26.12 2.22
C LEU A 11 -45.30 26.21 2.68
N THR A 12 -44.98 25.53 3.78
CA THR A 12 -43.61 25.44 4.29
C THR A 12 -42.76 24.66 3.28
N LEU A 13 -42.04 25.40 2.42
CA LEU A 13 -41.17 24.83 1.41
C LEU A 13 -39.96 24.18 2.09
N PHE A 14 -40.06 22.88 2.39
CA PHE A 14 -38.90 22.07 2.72
C PHE A 14 -38.00 22.01 1.49
N ALA A 15 -37.02 22.91 1.45
CA ALA A 15 -35.90 22.80 0.54
C ALA A 15 -35.13 21.54 0.91
N PHE A 16 -35.34 20.47 0.14
CA PHE A 16 -34.41 19.35 0.11
C PHE A 16 -33.07 19.90 -0.38
N LEU A 17 -32.17 20.18 0.57
CA LEU A 17 -30.74 20.24 0.31
C LEU A 17 -30.35 18.83 -0.13
N GLY A 18 -30.43 18.58 -1.44
CA GLY A 18 -30.04 17.32 -2.04
C GLY A 18 -28.57 17.12 -1.78
N THR A 19 -28.26 16.29 -0.80
CA THR A 19 -26.96 15.64 -0.70
C THR A 19 -26.74 14.96 -2.04
N SER A 20 -25.80 15.47 -2.84
CA SER A 20 -25.39 14.84 -4.08
C SER A 20 -24.80 13.50 -3.72
N GLN A 21 -25.70 12.53 -3.82
CA GLN A 21 -25.47 11.11 -3.89
C GLN A 21 -24.66 10.90 -5.16
N ALA A 22 -23.39 11.23 -5.05
CA ALA A 22 -22.34 10.71 -5.86
C ALA A 22 -22.61 9.21 -6.10
N GLN A 23 -22.50 8.74 -7.35
CA GLN A 23 -22.79 7.36 -7.75
C GLN A 23 -22.38 7.19 -9.21
N ALA A 24 -21.99 5.99 -9.70
CA ALA A 24 -21.25 5.92 -10.97
C ALA A 24 -21.78 5.15 -12.19
N GLN A 25 -21.19 5.50 -13.34
CA GLN A 25 -21.66 5.22 -14.71
C GLN A 25 -20.75 4.31 -15.62
N SER A 26 -20.74 2.95 -15.64
CA SER A 26 -20.48 2.11 -16.88
C SER A 26 -19.17 1.39 -17.41
N THR A 27 -18.29 0.71 -16.65
CA THR A 27 -17.49 -0.48 -17.14
C THR A 27 -16.40 -0.42 -18.27
N ILE A 28 -15.16 0.02 -18.02
CA ILE A 28 -13.96 -0.25 -18.87
C ILE A 28 -13.48 -1.74 -18.75
N VAL A 29 -12.35 -2.16 -19.38
CA VAL A 29 -11.83 -3.56 -19.49
C VAL A 29 -10.26 -3.61 -19.61
N LEU A 30 -9.62 -4.71 -19.19
CA LEU A 30 -8.23 -5.25 -19.41
C LEU A 30 -8.46 -6.61 -20.08
N THR A 31 -7.56 -7.29 -20.81
CA THR A 31 -7.67 -8.78 -20.92
C THR A 31 -6.34 -9.53 -21.04
N PRO A 32 -5.32 -9.29 -20.20
CA PRO A 32 -5.51 -9.92 -18.91
C PRO A 32 -5.42 -9.06 -17.68
N GLU A 33 -5.70 -9.71 -16.58
CA GLU A 33 -5.77 -9.32 -15.19
C GLU A 33 -4.39 -9.12 -14.60
N ARG A 34 -4.34 -8.88 -13.30
CA ARG A 34 -3.27 -8.45 -12.41
C ARG A 34 -3.86 -8.40 -10.96
N ALA A 35 -3.28 -7.89 -9.84
CA ALA A 35 -3.80 -7.81 -8.43
C ALA A 35 -2.76 -7.64 -7.31
N GLY A 36 -3.19 -7.59 -6.04
CA GLY A 36 -2.50 -7.38 -4.75
C GLY A 36 -1.22 -6.64 -4.87
N HIS A 37 -1.35 -5.55 -5.58
CA HIS A 37 -0.24 -4.82 -6.04
C HIS A 37 0.09 -3.66 -5.06
N ALA A 38 0.97 -2.73 -5.42
CA ALA A 38 0.99 -1.36 -4.92
C ALA A 38 1.29 -0.38 -6.04
N GLU A 39 0.95 0.91 -5.89
CA GLU A 39 1.31 1.89 -6.93
C GLU A 39 1.89 3.24 -6.46
N THR A 40 2.35 4.07 -7.43
CA THR A 40 3.26 5.23 -7.27
C THR A 40 2.81 6.50 -8.03
N ARG A 41 3.63 7.58 -8.03
CA ARG A 41 3.54 8.85 -8.80
C ARG A 41 4.55 9.05 -9.95
N LEU A 42 4.11 9.58 -11.11
CA LEU A 42 4.91 10.01 -12.29
C LEU A 42 5.50 11.41 -12.11
N ASN A 43 6.47 11.78 -12.94
CA ASN A 43 6.79 13.20 -13.22
C ASN A 43 6.05 13.88 -14.40
N SER A 44 5.36 13.21 -15.34
CA SER A 44 4.87 13.88 -16.59
C SER A 44 3.46 13.58 -17.14
N GLY A 45 2.55 13.02 -16.36
CA GLY A 45 1.12 13.00 -16.74
C GLY A 45 0.42 11.66 -16.53
N LYS A 46 1.20 10.58 -16.43
CA LYS A 46 0.82 9.27 -16.97
C LYS A 46 1.34 8.10 -16.05
N VAL A 47 1.23 6.79 -16.32
CA VAL A 47 1.41 5.71 -15.29
C VAL A 47 2.75 4.97 -15.27
N LEU A 48 3.03 4.09 -14.29
CA LEU A 48 3.87 2.89 -14.38
C LEU A 48 3.12 1.82 -13.60
N ILE A 49 2.79 0.72 -14.22
CA ILE A 49 2.18 -0.42 -13.56
C ILE A 49 3.24 -1.59 -13.45
N THR A 50 3.31 -2.57 -12.48
CA THR A 50 4.38 -3.62 -12.18
C THR A 50 4.03 -5.15 -11.82
N GLY A 51 3.03 -5.96 -12.27
CA GLY A 51 3.10 -7.48 -12.17
C GLY A 51 1.89 -8.47 -12.25
N GLY A 52 2.04 -9.69 -11.71
CA GLY A 52 0.97 -10.61 -11.25
C GLY A 52 0.73 -12.12 -11.57
N LEU A 53 0.24 -12.86 -10.55
CA LEU A 53 -0.35 -14.22 -10.45
C LEU A 53 -1.52 -14.66 -11.42
N ASN A 54 -1.42 -15.62 -12.32
CA ASN A 54 -2.57 -15.98 -13.21
C ASN A 54 -3.57 -17.02 -12.62
N GLU A 55 -4.69 -17.34 -13.29
CA GLU A 55 -5.28 -18.70 -13.20
C GLU A 55 -4.25 -19.79 -13.53
N ASN A 56 -3.57 -19.56 -14.65
CA ASN A 56 -2.76 -20.46 -15.47
C ASN A 56 -1.25 -20.28 -15.25
N ALA A 57 -0.68 -19.14 -15.66
CA ALA A 57 0.69 -18.73 -15.36
C ALA A 57 0.90 -17.24 -15.68
N THR A 58 1.38 -16.43 -14.75
CA THR A 58 1.86 -15.06 -14.99
C THR A 58 2.19 -14.62 -16.44
N LEU A 59 1.62 -13.57 -17.04
CA LEU A 59 2.43 -12.74 -17.97
C LEU A 59 3.22 -11.68 -17.16
N ASN A 60 4.33 -11.11 -17.63
CA ASN A 60 5.27 -10.24 -16.88
C ASN A 60 4.97 -8.74 -17.02
N SER A 61 3.69 -8.47 -17.23
CA SER A 61 3.09 -7.68 -18.27
C SER A 61 2.72 -6.21 -18.08
N ALA A 62 3.73 -5.34 -18.08
CA ALA A 62 3.77 -3.97 -18.65
C ALA A 62 2.48 -3.32 -19.23
N LEU A 63 2.12 -2.04 -18.91
CA LEU A 63 0.98 -1.20 -19.41
C LEU A 63 0.98 0.44 -19.30
N LEU A 64 1.77 1.30 -20.04
CA LEU A 64 1.87 2.84 -20.14
C LEU A 64 0.56 3.75 -20.21
N TYR A 65 -0.18 4.21 -19.17
CA TYR A 65 -1.49 4.98 -19.29
C TYR A 65 -1.52 6.55 -19.19
N ASP A 66 -2.45 7.30 -19.88
CA ASP A 66 -2.88 8.74 -19.68
C ASP A 66 -4.38 9.13 -19.90
N SER A 67 -4.64 10.43 -19.72
CA SER A 67 -5.74 11.37 -19.98
C SER A 67 -6.90 10.90 -20.81
N SER A 68 -6.66 10.31 -21.97
CA SER A 68 -7.77 9.89 -22.83
C SER A 68 -8.41 8.57 -22.39
N GLY A 69 -7.77 7.77 -21.51
CA GLY A 69 -8.34 6.49 -21.11
C GLY A 69 -7.49 5.20 -21.24
N THR A 70 -6.21 5.16 -21.65
CA THR A 70 -5.91 4.53 -22.98
C THR A 70 -4.47 3.86 -23.29
N PHE A 71 -4.24 2.85 -24.25
CA PHE A 71 -3.31 1.62 -24.23
C PHE A 71 -2.31 0.73 -25.25
N THR A 72 -1.59 0.85 -26.46
CA THR A 72 -0.75 -0.24 -27.30
C THR A 72 0.43 -1.21 -26.75
N PRO A 73 0.79 -2.54 -26.99
CA PRO A 73 2.00 -3.12 -25.50
C PRO A 73 3.53 -2.70 -25.70
N THR A 74 4.59 -3.08 -24.89
CA THR A 74 6.11 -2.89 -25.07
C THR A 74 7.18 -2.56 -23.89
N GLY A 75 7.30 -3.24 -22.72
CA GLY A 75 8.62 -3.48 -22.02
C GLY A 75 8.79 -4.64 -20.95
N ASN A 76 9.95 -5.37 -20.89
CA ASN A 76 10.39 -6.37 -19.84
C ASN A 76 11.71 -7.16 -20.10
N MET A 77 12.38 -7.96 -19.22
CA MET A 77 12.28 -8.65 -17.88
C MET A 77 13.59 -9.49 -17.56
N ILE A 78 14.15 -9.71 -16.31
CA ILE A 78 15.14 -10.79 -15.90
C ILE A 78 15.05 -11.60 -14.53
N SER A 79 13.95 -11.63 -13.74
CA SER A 79 13.33 -12.80 -12.95
C SER A 79 12.16 -13.80 -13.45
N PRO A 80 10.77 -13.99 -13.31
CA PRO A 80 9.46 -13.42 -12.74
C PRO A 80 9.36 -12.45 -11.56
N ARG A 81 8.10 -12.06 -11.10
CA ARG A 81 7.70 -10.90 -10.18
C ARG A 81 6.23 -10.53 -9.63
N ALA A 82 5.85 -10.67 -8.33
CA ALA A 82 4.45 -10.40 -7.80
C ALA A 82 4.36 -9.79 -6.34
N PHE A 83 3.23 -9.83 -5.59
CA PHE A 83 2.76 -9.07 -4.37
C PHE A 83 3.62 -7.97 -3.70
N HIS A 84 3.68 -6.79 -4.24
CA HIS A 84 4.70 -5.79 -3.96
C HIS A 84 4.33 -4.42 -3.33
N THR A 85 5.25 -3.44 -3.42
CA THR A 85 5.19 -2.02 -2.98
C THR A 85 5.73 -1.03 -4.02
N SER A 86 5.62 0.31 -3.95
CA SER A 86 6.03 1.26 -5.06
C SER A 86 6.03 2.79 -4.69
N THR A 87 6.98 3.67 -5.14
CA THR A 87 7.31 5.04 -4.54
C THR A 87 8.48 5.96 -5.13
N LEU A 88 8.34 7.21 -5.61
CA LEU A 88 9.31 8.01 -6.48
C LEU A 88 10.64 8.66 -5.97
N LEU A 89 11.86 8.40 -6.52
CA LEU A 89 13.12 9.17 -6.21
C LEU A 89 13.38 10.34 -7.19
N PRO A 90 14.23 11.34 -6.83
CA PRO A 90 14.29 12.61 -7.57
C PRO A 90 14.63 12.63 -9.07
N ASP A 91 15.73 12.06 -9.60
CA ASP A 91 16.02 12.15 -11.06
C ASP A 91 15.06 11.34 -11.98
N GLY A 92 14.05 10.69 -11.37
CA GLY A 92 12.70 10.48 -11.89
C GLY A 92 12.48 9.29 -12.83
N THR A 93 13.56 8.70 -13.33
CA THR A 93 14.12 7.46 -12.77
C THR A 93 13.28 6.68 -11.72
N VAL A 94 13.35 5.33 -11.63
CA VAL A 94 12.15 4.45 -11.53
C VAL A 94 11.99 3.20 -10.56
N LEU A 95 12.78 2.93 -9.50
CA LEU A 95 12.85 1.68 -8.64
C LEU A 95 11.68 0.73 -8.20
N LEU A 96 12.06 -0.50 -7.80
CA LEU A 96 11.32 -1.75 -7.62
C LEU A 96 11.95 -2.71 -6.52
N THR A 97 11.34 -3.78 -5.90
CA THR A 97 12.00 -4.82 -4.98
C THR A 97 11.66 -6.40 -4.96
N GLY A 98 11.30 -7.16 -3.86
CA GLY A 98 11.19 -8.69 -3.61
C GLY A 98 10.67 -9.84 -4.59
N GLY A 99 9.95 -10.97 -4.24
CA GLY A 99 9.45 -12.04 -5.23
C GLY A 99 9.29 -13.69 -5.17
N GLU A 100 8.16 -14.45 -4.97
CA GLU A 100 7.88 -15.90 -5.31
C GLU A 100 7.90 -16.50 -6.73
N GLN A 101 8.74 -17.52 -6.92
CA GLN A 101 9.01 -18.23 -8.19
C GLN A 101 8.27 -19.56 -8.50
N GLY A 102 7.42 -20.08 -7.62
CA GLY A 102 6.78 -21.38 -7.70
C GLY A 102 5.72 -21.49 -6.59
N THR A 103 5.44 -22.69 -6.05
CA THR A 103 4.50 -22.86 -4.89
C THR A 103 5.14 -23.65 -3.70
N GLY A 104 5.87 -22.97 -2.76
CA GLY A 104 7.12 -23.28 -1.92
C GLY A 104 8.34 -22.20 -1.90
N LEU A 105 9.62 -22.01 -2.44
CA LEU A 105 11.02 -22.42 -3.05
C LEU A 105 11.87 -21.14 -2.99
N PRO A 106 12.88 -20.79 -3.83
CA PRO A 106 13.86 -19.92 -3.31
C PRO A 106 13.31 -18.48 -3.28
N LEU A 107 13.04 -18.04 -2.05
CA LEU A 107 12.53 -16.76 -1.63
C LEU A 107 13.39 -15.53 -2.08
N LEU A 108 14.01 -15.42 -3.25
CA LEU A 108 15.05 -14.40 -3.69
C LEU A 108 15.52 -13.09 -2.96
N LYS A 109 16.45 -12.43 -3.67
CA LYS A 109 17.08 -11.12 -3.40
C LYS A 109 17.14 -10.20 -4.65
N THR A 110 16.96 -10.72 -5.88
CA THR A 110 17.36 -9.96 -7.09
C THR A 110 16.51 -8.78 -7.51
N ALA A 111 16.98 -7.82 -8.36
CA ALA A 111 17.34 -6.43 -8.04
C ALA A 111 17.29 -5.34 -9.18
N GLU A 112 16.47 -5.37 -10.23
CA GLU A 112 16.59 -4.58 -11.52
C GLU A 112 16.35 -3.00 -11.64
N LEU A 113 17.16 -2.15 -12.35
CA LEU A 113 17.38 -0.63 -12.33
C LEU A 113 17.26 0.31 -13.68
N TYR A 114 16.30 1.25 -14.02
CA TYR A 114 15.89 1.86 -15.36
C TYR A 114 16.00 3.44 -15.64
N ASN A 115 16.89 3.91 -16.57
CA ASN A 115 17.13 5.25 -17.26
C ASN A 115 15.97 6.09 -18.00
N PRO A 116 15.20 6.96 -17.34
CA PRO A 116 13.96 7.71 -17.73
C PRO A 116 13.05 7.57 -19.00
N ALA A 117 13.39 7.03 -20.18
CA ALA A 117 12.81 7.51 -21.48
C ALA A 117 11.84 6.64 -22.34
N THR A 118 12.00 5.31 -22.45
CA THR A 118 11.08 4.35 -23.11
C THR A 118 11.03 2.94 -22.48
N GLY A 119 11.87 1.97 -22.90
CA GLY A 119 11.71 0.55 -22.55
C GLY A 119 12.90 -0.40 -22.81
N GLN A 120 13.92 -0.41 -21.95
CA GLN A 120 14.93 -1.48 -21.78
C GLN A 120 15.55 -1.52 -20.39
N PHE A 121 16.77 -2.11 -20.18
CA PHE A 121 16.99 -3.09 -19.13
C PHE A 121 18.50 -3.62 -18.83
N THR A 122 19.24 -3.47 -17.67
CA THR A 122 20.75 -3.75 -17.53
C THR A 122 21.60 -4.09 -16.16
N GLN A 123 21.46 -5.09 -15.22
CA GLN A 123 22.42 -5.52 -14.03
C GLN A 123 23.01 -4.82 -12.69
N VAL A 124 22.33 -4.63 -11.52
CA VAL A 124 22.88 -4.59 -10.10
C VAL A 124 23.88 -5.65 -9.62
N ALA A 125 24.97 -5.24 -8.98
CA ALA A 125 26.20 -5.99 -8.75
C ALA A 125 26.54 -6.44 -7.31
N HIS A 126 25.59 -6.79 -6.43
CA HIS A 126 25.77 -7.66 -5.24
C HIS A 126 24.37 -8.15 -4.73
N ILE A 127 24.22 -8.81 -3.55
CA ILE A 127 22.92 -9.24 -2.94
C ILE A 127 22.87 -9.19 -1.40
N MET A 128 21.65 -9.18 -0.85
CA MET A 128 21.31 -8.84 0.55
C MET A 128 21.03 -10.03 1.50
N THR A 129 20.25 -9.88 2.60
CA THR A 129 20.31 -10.67 3.88
C THR A 129 19.31 -11.78 4.32
N ILE A 130 17.99 -11.96 4.03
CA ILE A 130 17.24 -13.30 4.20
C ILE A 130 15.81 -13.61 3.53
N PRO A 131 15.65 -14.41 2.48
CA PRO A 131 15.07 -14.07 1.12
C PRO A 131 13.57 -13.53 1.08
N ARG A 132 13.12 -12.56 0.18
CA ARG A 132 12.05 -11.41 -0.02
C ARG A 132 10.45 -11.50 -0.38
N GLU A 133 9.38 -11.20 0.46
CA GLU A 133 7.89 -11.52 0.28
C GLU A 133 6.69 -10.57 0.88
N LYS A 134 5.92 -9.66 0.21
CA LYS A 134 4.59 -8.90 0.48
C LYS A 134 4.45 -7.87 1.60
N HIS A 135 4.14 -6.60 1.26
CA HIS A 135 4.28 -5.44 2.15
C HIS A 135 3.86 -4.11 1.44
N THR A 136 4.65 -3.02 1.50
CA THR A 136 4.23 -1.58 1.46
C THR A 136 5.29 -0.47 1.05
N ALA A 137 4.95 0.80 0.78
CA ALA A 137 5.94 1.83 0.31
C ALA A 137 5.61 3.32 0.53
N THR A 138 6.62 4.22 0.54
CA THR A 138 6.53 5.70 0.68
C THR A 138 7.86 6.50 0.47
N LEU A 139 7.93 7.79 0.12
CA LEU A 139 9.18 8.60 -0.08
C LEU A 139 9.47 9.67 0.99
N LEU A 140 10.74 9.75 1.50
CA LEU A 140 11.50 10.73 2.35
C LEU A 140 12.47 11.84 1.79
N GLN A 141 13.54 12.27 2.55
CA GLN A 141 14.46 13.43 2.38
C GLN A 141 16.03 13.25 2.30
N ASP A 142 16.79 12.68 3.27
CA ASP A 142 18.26 12.31 3.12
C ASP A 142 18.63 11.15 2.16
N GLY A 143 17.85 10.95 1.10
CA GLY A 143 18.05 9.96 0.04
C GLY A 143 17.38 8.57 0.13
N ARG A 144 17.18 7.88 1.26
CA ARG A 144 17.10 6.40 1.42
C ARG A 144 15.79 5.60 1.68
N VAL A 145 15.60 4.44 1.06
CA VAL A 145 14.38 3.61 0.81
C VAL A 145 13.84 2.66 1.90
N LEU A 146 14.08 2.81 3.22
CA LEU A 146 13.87 1.77 4.30
C LEU A 146 12.91 0.59 4.03
N ILE A 147 13.40 -0.48 3.39
CA ILE A 147 12.67 -1.68 2.97
C ILE A 147 12.16 -2.56 4.13
N VAL A 148 11.84 -2.00 5.31
CA VAL A 148 11.44 -2.74 6.52
C VAL A 148 10.29 -3.71 6.33
N GLY A 149 10.61 -5.01 6.39
CA GLY A 149 9.62 -6.07 6.44
C GLY A 149 10.07 -7.51 6.27
N GLY A 150 9.70 -8.38 7.22
CA GLY A 150 9.83 -9.82 7.06
C GLY A 150 10.51 -10.65 8.12
N LYS A 151 11.61 -10.13 8.59
CA LYS A 151 12.42 -10.46 9.75
C LYS A 151 13.46 -9.29 9.84
N LYS A 152 14.63 -9.50 9.29
CA LYS A 152 15.88 -8.69 9.30
C LYS A 152 15.86 -7.25 8.75
N ALA A 153 16.17 -6.17 9.46
CA ALA A 153 16.14 -4.82 8.83
C ALA A 153 17.27 -4.57 7.79
N ASP A 154 17.54 -3.36 7.28
CA ASP A 154 18.48 -3.04 6.16
C ASP A 154 18.47 -1.53 5.89
N THR A 155 19.42 -1.00 5.11
CA THR A 155 19.77 0.43 5.12
C THR A 155 20.20 1.10 3.79
N TYR A 156 19.99 0.50 2.57
CA TYR A 156 20.24 0.86 1.12
C TYR A 156 20.55 2.40 0.69
N ASP A 157 21.11 2.81 -0.49
CA ASP A 157 21.61 4.18 -0.96
C ASP A 157 21.29 4.47 -2.53
N PRO A 158 21.54 5.60 -3.39
CA PRO A 158 22.29 5.94 -4.69
C PRO A 158 23.76 6.20 -5.12
N SER A 159 24.81 6.46 -4.35
CA SER A 159 26.12 6.93 -4.92
C SER A 159 27.38 5.98 -5.16
N THR A 160 27.46 4.71 -4.68
CA THR A 160 28.53 3.66 -4.72
C THR A 160 28.09 2.15 -4.56
N GLN A 161 26.84 1.83 -4.85
CA GLN A 161 26.05 0.61 -4.63
C GLN A 161 26.21 -0.23 -3.28
N VAL A 162 26.85 0.29 -2.19
CA VAL A 162 27.48 -0.42 -1.00
C VAL A 162 26.72 -1.07 0.24
N PHE A 163 25.52 -1.70 0.13
CA PHE A 163 24.54 -2.30 1.13
C PHE A 163 24.97 -2.59 2.64
N THR A 164 25.02 -1.60 3.57
CA THR A 164 25.12 -1.40 5.11
C THR A 164 23.86 -1.42 6.18
N ALA A 165 23.84 -1.65 7.51
CA ALA A 165 22.76 -2.25 8.38
C ALA A 165 22.02 -1.41 9.55
N THR A 166 20.74 -1.66 9.90
CA THR A 166 19.88 -1.10 11.01
C THR A 166 19.74 -1.97 12.30
N THR A 167 19.97 -1.41 13.50
CA THR A 167 20.18 -2.08 14.82
C THR A 167 18.96 -2.34 15.78
N ASN A 168 19.15 -2.40 17.11
CA ASN A 168 18.65 -3.43 18.09
C ASN A 168 17.12 -3.73 18.30
N TRP A 169 16.46 -3.42 19.42
CA TRP A 169 15.08 -3.82 19.86
C TRP A 169 14.76 -5.32 20.12
N PRO A 170 13.64 -5.78 20.77
CA PRO A 170 13.23 -7.22 20.93
C PRO A 170 11.78 -7.63 20.44
N THR A 171 11.59 -8.75 19.68
CA THR A 171 10.34 -9.42 19.11
C THR A 171 10.36 -9.77 17.58
N ASN A 172 9.31 -9.66 16.70
CA ASN A 172 9.34 -9.87 15.19
C ASN A 172 8.05 -9.25 14.46
N ARG A 173 7.77 -9.21 13.10
CA ARG A 173 6.89 -8.17 12.37
C ARG A 173 5.61 -8.30 11.35
N THR A 174 4.87 -9.40 11.06
CA THR A 174 3.90 -9.53 9.88
C THR A 174 2.86 -8.43 9.51
N SER A 175 3.13 -7.83 8.37
CA SER A 175 2.29 -7.55 7.18
C SER A 175 1.69 -6.19 6.99
N GLN A 176 1.50 -5.44 8.09
CA GLN A 176 1.36 -3.96 8.30
C GLN A 176 1.47 -2.94 7.11
N ALA A 177 1.51 -1.62 7.31
CA ALA A 177 2.29 -0.69 6.45
C ALA A 177 2.54 0.80 6.92
N ALA A 178 2.75 1.84 6.06
CA ALA A 178 3.83 2.87 6.12
C ALA A 178 3.61 4.41 5.81
N VAL A 179 4.13 5.41 6.61
CA VAL A 179 4.31 6.85 6.16
C VAL A 179 5.03 8.03 6.95
N LEU A 180 4.68 9.36 6.69
CA LEU A 180 5.43 10.64 6.56
C LEU A 180 5.08 12.02 7.19
N LEU A 181 5.15 12.23 8.51
CA LEU A 181 5.19 13.56 9.18
C LEU A 181 6.02 14.62 8.48
N PRO A 182 5.73 15.88 8.84
CA PRO A 182 6.72 16.93 8.87
C PRO A 182 7.83 17.06 9.93
N ASP A 183 8.06 16.20 10.93
CA ASP A 183 9.37 16.34 11.60
C ASP A 183 10.47 15.71 10.79
N GLY A 184 10.38 14.42 10.47
CA GLY A 184 11.48 13.50 10.76
C GLY A 184 11.18 11.99 10.91
N THR A 185 11.10 11.50 12.16
CA THR A 185 10.92 10.12 12.74
C THR A 185 10.65 8.88 11.79
N VAL A 186 9.72 7.87 11.95
CA VAL A 186 8.95 7.08 10.88
C VAL A 186 7.88 6.02 11.27
N LEU A 187 6.56 6.17 11.03
CA LEU A 187 5.58 5.10 11.38
C LEU A 187 4.92 4.17 10.32
N VAL A 188 4.71 2.89 10.68
CA VAL A 188 4.77 1.61 9.95
C VAL A 188 3.76 0.46 10.37
N THR A 189 2.77 0.63 11.27
CA THR A 189 2.14 -0.31 12.29
C THR A 189 2.23 -1.86 12.16
N GLY A 190 1.17 -2.61 12.45
CA GLY A 190 0.94 -4.05 12.19
C GLY A 190 1.62 -5.19 12.98
N GLY A 191 2.18 -6.25 12.34
CA GLY A 191 2.31 -7.72 12.76
C GLY A 191 1.79 -8.40 14.09
N TYR A 192 2.06 -9.72 14.27
CA TYR A 192 1.42 -10.94 14.91
C TYR A 192 2.42 -11.98 15.76
N ILE A 193 2.70 -12.08 17.10
CA ILE A 193 3.40 -13.16 17.96
C ILE A 193 2.74 -14.59 18.39
N GLY A 194 2.00 -15.40 17.61
CA GLY A 194 1.08 -16.49 18.14
C GLY A 194 -0.06 -16.99 17.18
N ARG A 195 -1.36 -16.79 17.48
CA ARG A 195 -2.46 -16.85 16.46
C ARG A 195 -3.43 -15.63 16.44
N GLN A 196 -3.23 -14.58 17.26
CA GLN A 196 -4.22 -13.54 17.54
C GLN A 196 -3.66 -12.10 17.66
N PRO A 197 -4.32 -11.09 17.12
CA PRO A 197 -3.89 -9.68 17.23
C PRO A 197 -3.30 -9.20 18.58
N ALA A 198 -2.54 -8.12 18.56
CA ALA A 198 -2.38 -7.17 19.67
C ALA A 198 -2.25 -5.73 18.99
N ALA A 199 -1.89 -4.53 19.52
CA ALA A 199 -1.56 -3.26 18.80
C ALA A 199 -0.28 -2.26 18.97
N ASP A 200 0.81 -2.20 18.14
CA ASP A 200 2.02 -1.31 18.36
C ASP A 200 2.68 -0.52 17.24
N ALA A 201 3.57 0.39 17.70
CA ALA A 201 4.54 1.24 17.05
C ALA A 201 5.79 1.63 17.83
N TRP A 202 6.80 2.20 17.16
CA TRP A 202 8.10 2.58 17.73
C TRP A 202 8.40 4.07 17.48
N VAL A 203 9.65 4.59 17.58
CA VAL A 203 9.87 6.03 17.90
C VAL A 203 11.03 6.77 17.16
N PHE A 204 11.89 6.01 16.46
CA PHE A 204 13.13 6.27 15.66
C PHE A 204 13.13 7.57 14.79
N ASN A 205 14.28 8.30 14.75
CA ASN A 205 14.46 9.76 14.46
C ASN A 205 15.92 10.23 14.07
N PRO A 206 16.36 10.12 12.81
CA PRO A 206 17.69 10.56 12.35
C PRO A 206 18.51 11.81 12.77
N SER A 207 19.50 11.57 13.67
CA SER A 207 20.88 12.16 13.66
C SER A 207 22.11 11.20 13.81
N THR A 208 22.07 10.05 14.55
CA THR A 208 23.13 8.97 14.56
C THR A 208 22.68 7.45 14.73
N ASN A 209 22.12 6.69 13.74
CA ASN A 209 21.36 5.38 13.74
C ASN A 209 20.74 4.77 15.08
N GLY A 210 20.56 5.58 16.19
CA GLY A 210 20.30 5.59 17.70
C GLY A 210 19.26 4.76 18.55
N PHE A 211 18.92 5.18 19.82
CA PHE A 211 17.77 4.65 20.64
C PHE A 211 17.24 5.44 21.87
N THR A 212 15.97 5.11 22.22
CA THR A 212 15.14 5.32 23.45
C THR A 212 13.90 4.39 23.32
N LEU A 213 13.27 3.78 24.35
CA LEU A 213 12.03 2.93 24.28
C LEU A 213 11.02 3.43 25.33
N LEU A 214 9.72 3.59 25.04
CA LEU A 214 8.78 4.37 25.90
C LEU A 214 7.30 4.32 25.42
N SER A 215 6.35 4.71 26.27
CA SER A 215 4.98 4.16 26.21
C SER A 215 3.81 5.14 25.90
N ALA A 216 2.81 4.68 25.11
CA ALA A 216 1.36 4.62 25.41
C ALA A 216 0.53 4.21 24.15
N THR A 217 -0.81 4.13 24.21
CA THR A 217 -1.38 2.78 24.14
C THR A 217 -2.59 2.51 23.23
N MET A 218 -2.42 1.60 22.25
CA MET A 218 -3.45 1.23 21.28
C MET A 218 -4.50 0.14 21.47
N LEU A 219 -5.70 0.44 21.02
CA LEU A 219 -6.80 0.29 21.98
C LEU A 219 -7.66 -0.98 21.84
N ILE A 220 -7.80 -1.60 20.67
CA ILE A 220 -7.80 -3.09 20.60
C ILE A 220 -6.40 -3.50 20.16
N PRO A 221 -6.03 -4.74 20.47
CA PRO A 221 -5.42 -5.69 19.56
C PRO A 221 -5.85 -5.65 18.05
N ARG A 222 -5.01 -5.54 16.99
CA ARG A 222 -5.46 -5.43 15.58
C ARG A 222 -4.44 -5.35 14.38
N ALA A 223 -4.65 -6.09 13.26
CA ALA A 223 -4.02 -6.07 11.89
C ALA A 223 -4.72 -5.67 10.56
N ASN A 224 -3.88 -5.49 9.54
CA ASN A 224 -4.26 -5.55 8.13
C ASN A 224 -4.96 -4.31 7.64
N HIS A 225 -5.55 -3.50 8.50
CA HIS A 225 -5.98 -2.10 8.36
C HIS A 225 -5.14 -1.08 7.54
N ALA A 226 -5.50 0.22 7.54
CA ALA A 226 -4.66 1.35 7.15
C ALA A 226 -5.13 2.83 7.26
N THR A 227 -4.29 3.81 6.89
CA THR A 227 -4.17 5.24 7.34
C THR A 227 -3.73 6.22 6.23
N THR A 228 -3.78 7.54 6.43
CA THR A 228 -3.73 8.57 5.37
C THR A 228 -2.71 9.67 5.53
N LEU A 229 -2.07 10.07 4.41
CA LEU A 229 -1.15 11.19 4.03
C LEU A 229 -1.62 12.67 4.22
N MET A 230 -2.68 13.01 5.00
CA MET A 230 -3.44 14.28 4.94
C MET A 230 -2.74 15.66 4.99
N LEU A 231 -3.53 16.75 4.84
CA LEU A 231 -3.10 18.15 4.71
C LEU A 231 -3.22 18.98 6.01
N ASN A 232 -3.91 18.50 7.06
CA ASN A 232 -4.11 19.32 8.27
C ASN A 232 -3.13 19.07 9.44
N GLY A 233 -2.86 17.81 9.81
CA GLY A 233 -2.66 17.48 11.24
C GLY A 233 -3.07 16.11 11.82
N LYS A 234 -4.30 15.80 12.26
CA LYS A 234 -4.59 14.58 13.07
C LYS A 234 -4.81 13.14 12.46
N VAL A 235 -4.72 12.87 11.14
CA VAL A 235 -4.53 11.51 10.45
C VAL A 235 -5.67 10.50 10.32
N LEU A 236 -5.77 9.66 9.24
CA LEU A 236 -6.73 8.52 9.07
C LEU A 236 -6.20 7.22 9.65
N VAL A 237 -7.13 6.39 10.13
CA VAL A 237 -7.23 4.95 10.06
C VAL A 237 -8.61 4.57 9.66
N THR A 238 -8.62 3.62 8.78
CA THR A 238 -9.62 2.62 8.65
C THR A 238 -8.97 1.29 8.97
N GLY A 239 -9.67 0.35 9.58
CA GLY A 239 -9.03 -0.84 10.12
C GLY A 239 -9.80 -1.63 11.15
N GLY A 240 -10.43 -2.79 10.86
CA GLY A 240 -9.66 -4.06 10.81
C GLY A 240 -10.26 -5.47 10.64
N PHE A 241 -9.49 -6.56 10.89
CA PHE A 241 -9.95 -7.97 11.13
C PHE A 241 -10.12 -8.31 12.64
N SER A 242 -10.35 -9.54 13.14
CA SER A 242 -10.48 -9.80 14.60
C SER A 242 -9.75 -10.98 15.26
N GLY A 243 -9.05 -11.81 14.51
CA GLY A 243 -8.68 -13.15 14.97
C GLY A 243 -9.88 -14.10 14.87
N THR A 244 -11.09 -13.55 14.76
CA THR A 244 -12.41 -14.18 14.92
C THR A 244 -13.36 -13.69 13.81
N SER A 245 -14.17 -12.66 14.06
CA SER A 245 -14.59 -11.72 13.00
C SER A 245 -13.36 -10.97 12.48
N PRO A 246 -13.51 -10.09 11.49
CA PRO A 246 -13.25 -8.65 11.52
C PRO A 246 -13.98 -7.66 12.43
N HIS A 247 -13.28 -6.55 12.79
CA HIS A 247 -13.80 -5.40 13.56
C HIS A 247 -13.64 -4.06 12.84
N ASP A 248 -14.45 -3.11 13.28
CA ASP A 248 -14.58 -1.75 12.83
C ASP A 248 -13.38 -0.83 13.10
N GLN A 249 -13.50 0.05 14.11
CA GLN A 249 -12.54 0.84 14.86
C GLN A 249 -11.47 1.78 14.20
N VAL A 250 -11.36 3.04 14.68
CA VAL A 250 -10.72 4.28 14.11
C VAL A 250 -9.54 4.76 14.93
N ASP A 251 -8.37 5.02 14.37
CA ASP A 251 -7.28 5.74 15.04
C ASP A 251 -7.42 7.27 14.95
N ILE A 252 -6.45 8.14 15.34
CA ILE A 252 -6.25 9.61 15.01
C ILE A 252 -4.79 9.91 15.42
N PHE A 253 -3.69 10.28 14.66
CA PHE A 253 -2.30 10.66 15.19
C PHE A 253 -1.68 12.01 14.81
N ASP A 254 -1.90 13.07 15.61
CA ASP A 254 -1.38 14.46 15.69
C ASP A 254 -0.12 14.73 16.54
N PRO A 255 0.98 14.81 15.84
CA PRO A 255 2.26 15.36 16.22
C PRO A 255 2.50 16.78 16.61
N ILE A 256 1.66 17.27 17.49
CA ILE A 256 2.17 18.13 18.56
C ILE A 256 2.03 17.45 19.96
N GLN A 257 1.50 16.20 20.04
CA GLN A 257 1.39 15.45 21.32
C GLN A 257 2.17 14.12 21.59
N ARG A 258 2.15 13.08 20.71
CA ARG A 258 2.43 11.62 21.01
C ARG A 258 1.35 11.14 22.00
N THR A 259 0.07 11.51 21.83
CA THR A 259 -1.02 11.16 22.77
C THR A 259 -2.42 11.23 22.16
N PHE A 260 -3.38 10.36 22.47
CA PHE A 260 -4.60 10.15 21.69
C PHE A 260 -5.96 10.73 22.11
N THR A 261 -6.82 10.91 21.08
CA THR A 261 -8.13 11.60 21.08
C THR A 261 -9.19 11.06 20.08
N ALA A 262 -10.41 10.67 20.55
CA ALA A 262 -11.43 9.76 19.94
C ALA A 262 -12.22 10.08 18.63
N GLY A 263 -12.84 9.03 18.03
CA GLY A 263 -13.65 9.07 16.79
C GLY A 263 -14.98 8.28 16.68
N HIS A 264 -15.89 8.75 15.80
CA HIS A 264 -17.18 8.10 15.49
C HIS A 264 -16.95 7.04 14.43
N HIS A 265 -17.98 6.26 14.22
CA HIS A 265 -17.97 4.97 13.60
C HIS A 265 -18.42 4.97 12.08
N MET A 266 -17.73 4.29 11.13
CA MET A 266 -18.12 3.78 9.75
C MET A 266 -19.30 2.78 9.52
N LEU A 267 -20.05 2.85 8.41
CA LEU A 267 -21.33 2.29 8.02
C LEU A 267 -21.38 0.97 7.21
N TYR A 268 -20.29 0.38 6.68
CA TYR A 268 -20.32 -1.07 6.36
C TYR A 268 -18.99 -1.79 6.42
N HIS A 269 -19.11 -3.11 6.67
CA HIS A 269 -18.03 -3.89 7.25
C HIS A 269 -17.41 -4.78 6.24
N ARG A 270 -16.16 -4.53 5.96
CA ARG A 270 -15.45 -5.15 4.88
C ARG A 270 -13.99 -4.96 5.25
N SER A 271 -13.27 -6.04 5.55
CA SER A 271 -11.87 -6.04 6.05
C SER A 271 -10.64 -5.69 5.12
N ASN A 272 -9.79 -6.52 4.46
CA ASN A 272 -8.77 -6.31 3.34
C ASN A 272 -8.76 -5.13 2.27
N HIS A 273 -7.85 -4.13 2.07
CA HIS A 273 -7.92 -3.06 0.98
C HIS A 273 -6.77 -2.03 0.51
N ARG A 274 -7.01 -0.72 0.21
CA ARG A 274 -6.16 0.55 0.35
C ARG A 274 -7.10 1.72 0.72
N ALA A 275 -6.79 3.00 0.55
CA ALA A 275 -7.70 4.16 0.54
C ALA A 275 -6.96 5.40 0.06
N LEU A 276 -7.61 6.44 -0.52
CA LEU A 276 -6.80 7.23 -1.46
C LEU A 276 -6.78 8.74 -1.86
N LEU A 277 -5.54 9.18 -2.11
CA LEU A 277 -4.84 10.44 -2.20
C LEU A 277 -5.27 11.42 -3.25
N LEU A 278 -6.55 11.78 -3.32
CA LEU A 278 -7.13 12.74 -4.28
C LEU A 278 -6.40 14.10 -4.35
N ALA A 279 -7.05 15.01 -5.00
CA ALA A 279 -6.86 16.41 -4.87
C ALA A 279 -7.22 16.94 -3.47
N ASP A 280 -8.47 17.11 -3.16
CA ASP A 280 -8.97 18.19 -2.33
C ASP A 280 -8.71 18.24 -0.85
N GLY A 281 -8.19 17.21 -0.21
CA GLY A 281 -8.14 16.89 1.20
C GLY A 281 -8.68 15.55 1.75
N ARG A 282 -9.78 14.91 1.32
CA ARG A 282 -10.30 13.60 1.88
C ARG A 282 -9.40 12.29 1.75
N VAL A 283 -9.84 11.05 1.33
CA VAL A 283 -9.04 9.79 0.89
C VAL A 283 -9.83 8.64 0.15
N LEU A 284 -10.08 8.51 -1.19
CA LEU A 284 -11.05 7.56 -1.86
C LEU A 284 -11.40 6.21 -1.15
N VAL A 285 -12.59 5.60 -1.36
CA VAL A 285 -12.80 4.13 -1.19
C VAL A 285 -13.32 3.27 -2.37
N ILE A 286 -13.21 1.94 -2.20
CA ILE A 286 -13.68 0.84 -3.02
C ILE A 286 -14.00 -0.50 -2.21
N GLY A 287 -15.21 -0.80 -1.66
CA GLY A 287 -15.75 -2.20 -1.49
C GLY A 287 -15.22 -3.26 -0.48
N GLY A 288 -15.29 -4.59 -0.74
CA GLY A 288 -14.78 -5.63 0.18
C GLY A 288 -14.73 -7.15 -0.12
N THR A 289 -14.25 -7.98 0.84
CA THR A 289 -14.89 -9.24 1.27
C THR A 289 -15.68 -8.99 2.63
N THR A 290 -16.48 -9.87 3.21
CA THR A 290 -17.17 -9.66 4.51
C THR A 290 -17.25 -10.95 5.32
N LEU A 291 -18.21 -11.10 6.22
CA LEU A 291 -18.66 -12.31 6.93
C LEU A 291 -20.15 -12.61 6.64
N GLU A 292 -20.78 -11.83 5.76
CA GLU A 292 -22.24 -11.76 5.55
C GLU A 292 -22.70 -11.79 4.07
N SER A 293 -22.07 -11.10 3.11
CA SER A 293 -22.67 -10.84 1.78
C SER A 293 -22.18 -11.64 0.58
N GLY A 294 -21.27 -12.61 0.74
CA GLY A 294 -20.73 -13.41 -0.36
C GLY A 294 -19.83 -12.53 -1.19
N PHE A 295 -20.42 -11.80 -2.11
CA PHE A 295 -19.87 -10.52 -2.52
C PHE A 295 -21.03 -9.49 -2.70
N LEU A 296 -21.22 -8.49 -1.79
CA LEU A 296 -22.01 -7.22 -1.99
C LEU A 296 -21.16 -5.91 -1.82
N ASP A 297 -21.57 -4.78 -2.41
CA ASP A 297 -20.82 -4.17 -3.52
C ASP A 297 -20.00 -2.89 -3.37
N VAL A 298 -20.12 -2.12 -2.27
CA VAL A 298 -20.61 -0.69 -2.21
C VAL A 298 -19.55 0.48 -1.88
N ASN A 299 -19.91 1.80 -1.76
CA ASN A 299 -19.06 3.04 -1.64
C ASN A 299 -19.70 4.31 -0.96
N GLU A 300 -19.07 4.96 0.02
CA GLU A 300 -19.54 6.11 0.83
C GLU A 300 -18.70 7.37 1.41
N ILE A 301 -18.36 8.41 0.64
CA ILE A 301 -17.83 9.80 0.89
C ILE A 301 -16.92 10.28 2.11
N TYR A 302 -16.50 11.58 2.19
CA TYR A 302 -15.87 12.35 3.32
C TYR A 302 -15.94 13.88 3.17
N ASP A 303 -15.61 14.55 4.27
CA ASP A 303 -15.47 16.00 4.48
C ASP A 303 -14.60 16.46 5.74
N PRO A 304 -13.25 16.68 5.68
CA PRO A 304 -12.03 17.09 7.19
C PRO A 304 -12.32 17.89 8.44
N ASN A 305 -13.49 18.46 8.54
CA ASN A 305 -13.89 19.44 9.53
C ASN A 305 -15.43 19.47 9.46
N THR A 306 -16.05 18.29 9.61
CA THR A 306 -17.50 18.04 9.77
C THR A 306 -17.78 16.66 10.35
N THR A 307 -16.92 15.66 10.20
CA THR A 307 -17.17 14.28 10.67
C THR A 307 -18.20 13.47 9.87
N ILE A 308 -18.76 13.86 8.71
CA ILE A 308 -20.07 13.28 8.25
C ILE A 308 -20.19 12.82 6.77
N TRP A 309 -21.06 11.81 6.47
CA TRP A 309 -21.34 11.26 5.11
C TRP A 309 -22.76 11.50 4.42
N SER A 310 -22.97 11.22 3.08
CA SER A 310 -24.27 11.26 2.25
C SER A 310 -24.52 10.64 0.76
N ILE A 311 -23.76 9.67 0.12
CA ILE A 311 -23.96 8.79 -1.13
C ILE A 311 -22.90 8.89 -2.29
N ASP A 312 -22.07 7.85 -2.68
CA ASP A 312 -20.75 7.98 -3.45
C ASP A 312 -20.43 7.39 -4.90
N SER A 313 -20.25 6.10 -5.23
CA SER A 313 -19.72 5.71 -6.60
C SER A 313 -19.78 4.20 -6.98
N GLN A 314 -20.37 3.77 -8.15
CA GLN A 314 -20.90 2.40 -8.60
C GLN A 314 -20.29 1.45 -9.74
N MET A 315 -19.53 0.37 -9.32
CA MET A 315 -18.70 -0.68 -10.02
C MET A 315 -19.29 -1.86 -10.83
N ASN A 316 -18.46 -2.54 -11.67
CA ASN A 316 -18.99 -3.53 -12.63
C ASN A 316 -18.32 -4.95 -12.69
N GLU A 317 -17.48 -5.33 -11.70
CA GLU A 317 -17.16 -6.72 -11.23
C GLU A 317 -16.35 -6.63 -9.90
N ASN A 318 -16.55 -7.60 -8.98
CA ASN A 318 -16.22 -7.62 -7.56
C ASN A 318 -14.72 -7.81 -7.28
N ARG A 319 -14.03 -7.17 -6.32
CA ARG A 319 -12.57 -7.00 -6.38
C ARG A 319 -11.64 -6.78 -5.15
N SER A 320 -11.12 -7.79 -4.39
CA SER A 320 -9.73 -7.70 -3.79
C SER A 320 -8.53 -7.51 -4.65
N GLY A 321 -7.68 -8.51 -4.92
CA GLY A 321 -6.37 -8.18 -5.45
C GLY A 321 -5.61 -7.31 -4.46
N MET A 322 -5.33 -6.02 -4.67
CA MET A 322 -5.14 -5.25 -5.91
C MET A 322 -4.20 -4.05 -5.75
N THR A 323 -4.20 -3.13 -6.72
CA THR A 323 -3.62 -1.79 -6.74
C THR A 323 -4.62 -0.68 -6.87
N ALA A 324 -4.12 0.56 -7.03
CA ALA A 324 -4.35 1.47 -8.14
C ALA A 324 -3.35 2.68 -8.18
N THR A 325 -3.18 3.40 -9.28
CA THR A 325 -2.03 4.33 -9.52
C THR A 325 -2.20 5.81 -9.29
N LEU A 326 -1.08 6.56 -9.29
CA LEU A 326 -1.04 8.03 -9.32
C LEU A 326 -0.33 8.45 -10.59
N LEU A 327 -1.02 8.29 -11.72
CA LEU A 327 -0.62 9.07 -12.88
C LEU A 327 -0.94 10.57 -12.73
N LEU A 328 -0.98 11.44 -13.75
CA LEU A 328 -1.16 12.88 -13.50
C LEU A 328 -2.36 13.60 -14.17
N ASN A 329 -3.21 12.92 -14.95
CA ASN A 329 -4.45 13.45 -15.59
C ASN A 329 -5.83 12.95 -15.08
N GLY A 330 -5.91 12.26 -13.96
CA GLY A 330 -7.14 11.74 -13.35
C GLY A 330 -7.82 10.42 -13.69
N LYS A 331 -7.10 9.44 -14.24
CA LYS A 331 -7.63 8.13 -14.65
C LYS A 331 -6.49 7.08 -14.65
N VAL A 332 -6.62 5.77 -14.41
CA VAL A 332 -5.51 4.75 -14.50
C VAL A 332 -5.94 3.44 -15.20
N LEU A 333 -5.64 2.22 -14.76
CA LEU A 333 -6.41 0.98 -15.02
C LEU A 333 -7.15 0.54 -13.74
N VAL A 334 -8.12 -0.39 -13.73
CA VAL A 334 -8.07 -1.49 -12.74
C VAL A 334 -7.21 -2.50 -13.37
N ALA A 335 -6.37 -3.11 -12.59
CA ALA A 335 -5.48 -4.07 -13.09
C ALA A 335 -5.77 -5.46 -12.43
N GLY A 336 -6.85 -6.21 -12.75
CA GLY A 336 -7.17 -7.61 -12.28
C GLY A 336 -7.84 -7.99 -10.93
N GLY A 337 -7.22 -8.63 -9.87
CA GLY A 337 -7.76 -9.50 -8.75
C GLY A 337 -7.17 -10.87 -8.33
N PHE A 338 -7.68 -11.58 -7.30
CA PHE A 338 -7.53 -13.07 -7.04
C PHE A 338 -8.94 -13.70 -7.07
N THR A 339 -9.24 -14.84 -6.44
CA THR A 339 -10.20 -14.97 -5.29
C THR A 339 -10.50 -16.44 -5.04
N GLY A 340 -11.61 -16.72 -4.33
CA GLY A 340 -11.94 -17.89 -3.51
C GLY A 340 -11.50 -19.20 -4.10
N ASN A 341 -11.44 -19.25 -5.43
CA ASN A 341 -10.67 -20.27 -6.12
C ASN A 341 -9.88 -19.78 -7.37
N LYS A 342 -10.46 -18.91 -8.21
CA LYS A 342 -10.12 -18.57 -9.62
C LYS A 342 -9.63 -17.13 -9.80
N THR A 343 -9.03 -16.87 -10.97
CA THR A 343 -8.17 -15.73 -11.26
C THR A 343 -8.28 -15.23 -12.77
N ILE A 344 -9.39 -14.52 -13.19
CA ILE A 344 -9.87 -13.90 -14.52
C ILE A 344 -9.56 -12.42 -14.95
N GLN A 345 -9.70 -12.10 -16.24
CA GLN A 345 -9.02 -11.07 -17.04
C GLN A 345 -9.05 -9.52 -16.89
N THR A 346 -9.87 -8.78 -16.13
CA THR A 346 -10.26 -7.42 -16.67
C THR A 346 -10.00 -6.12 -15.79
N ALA A 347 -10.34 -4.88 -16.26
CA ALA A 347 -10.02 -3.51 -15.76
C ALA A 347 -11.22 -2.57 -15.83
N GLU A 348 -11.28 -1.41 -15.16
CA GLU A 348 -11.98 -0.21 -15.68
C GLU A 348 -10.99 1.00 -15.71
N ILE A 349 -11.44 2.25 -15.81
CA ILE A 349 -10.70 3.55 -15.87
C ILE A 349 -11.31 4.57 -14.91
N LEU A 350 -10.76 5.77 -14.59
CA LEU A 350 -11.44 6.79 -13.75
C LEU A 350 -11.74 8.10 -14.49
N ASP A 351 -12.39 8.96 -13.73
CA ASP A 351 -12.64 10.38 -13.87
C ASP A 351 -13.28 10.85 -12.55
N PRO A 352 -12.61 11.72 -11.82
CA PRO A 352 -13.13 12.60 -10.79
C PRO A 352 -13.55 13.95 -11.35
N SER A 353 -14.57 13.94 -12.21
CA SER A 353 -15.49 15.04 -12.51
C SER A 353 -17.02 14.71 -12.53
N THR A 354 -17.47 13.43 -12.47
CA THR A 354 -18.81 12.98 -12.94
C THR A 354 -19.61 11.83 -12.22
N HIS A 355 -19.03 11.12 -11.24
CA HIS A 355 -19.16 9.75 -10.64
C HIS A 355 -19.62 8.81 -11.76
N ALA A 356 -18.72 8.08 -12.44
CA ALA A 356 -18.83 8.10 -13.93
C ALA A 356 -18.40 6.93 -14.81
N PHE A 357 -18.34 5.76 -14.23
CA PHE A 357 -17.65 4.54 -14.63
C PHE A 357 -17.18 4.13 -16.10
N THR A 358 -17.65 4.65 -17.25
CA THR A 358 -17.31 4.56 -18.73
C THR A 358 -16.83 3.21 -19.35
N SER A 359 -16.72 2.97 -20.69
CA SER A 359 -16.37 1.62 -21.26
C SER A 359 -15.29 1.52 -22.38
N LEU A 360 -14.27 0.62 -22.28
CA LEU A 360 -13.08 0.49 -23.20
C LEU A 360 -12.64 -1.00 -23.60
N GLY A 361 -11.53 -1.70 -23.18
CA GLY A 361 -11.11 -2.95 -23.93
C GLY A 361 -9.96 -3.96 -23.57
N ASN A 362 -9.38 -4.61 -24.61
CA ASN A 362 -8.91 -6.02 -24.56
C ASN A 362 -7.51 -6.32 -25.16
N MET A 363 -6.95 -7.54 -24.94
CA MET A 363 -5.54 -7.94 -25.21
C MET A 363 -5.14 -9.47 -25.07
N GLN A 364 -4.41 -9.92 -24.01
CA GLN A 364 -3.58 -11.18 -23.88
C GLN A 364 -4.08 -12.31 -22.88
N VAL A 365 -3.22 -12.86 -21.96
CA VAL A 365 -3.51 -14.05 -21.07
C VAL A 365 -2.87 -14.06 -19.62
N ALA A 366 -3.67 -13.73 -18.60
CA ALA A 366 -3.73 -13.90 -17.12
C ALA A 366 -2.62 -13.67 -16.01
N ARG A 367 -3.00 -13.04 -14.83
CA ARG A 367 -2.16 -12.34 -13.76
C ARG A 367 -2.88 -11.82 -12.40
N ASN A 368 -2.20 -11.58 -11.22
CA ASN A 368 -2.69 -11.28 -9.79
C ASN A 368 -1.63 -10.88 -8.67
N GLN A 369 -1.79 -10.46 -7.39
CA GLN A 369 -0.70 -10.02 -6.39
C GLN A 369 0.62 -9.30 -6.98
N HIS A 370 0.97 -7.97 -6.90
CA HIS A 370 2.24 -7.32 -7.49
C HIS A 370 2.58 -5.80 -7.24
N THR A 371 3.05 -4.90 -8.13
CA THR A 371 3.06 -3.39 -8.00
C THR A 371 2.91 -2.69 -9.31
N ASP A 372 3.31 -1.41 -9.37
CA ASP A 372 3.14 -0.33 -10.29
C ASP A 372 3.98 0.94 -9.88
N THR A 373 5.03 1.35 -10.62
CA THR A 373 6.12 2.24 -10.10
C THR A 373 6.78 3.28 -11.05
N LEU A 374 6.52 4.59 -10.91
CA LEU A 374 6.11 5.51 -12.01
C LEU A 374 7.07 6.45 -12.80
N LEU A 375 7.54 6.15 -14.05
CA LEU A 375 8.07 7.09 -15.10
C LEU A 375 8.39 8.57 -14.72
N SER A 376 9.39 9.17 -15.37
CA SER A 376 9.31 10.54 -15.86
C SER A 376 8.59 10.74 -17.19
N ASP A 377 8.31 9.73 -18.03
CA ASP A 377 7.77 9.92 -19.40
C ASP A 377 6.23 9.76 -19.53
N GLY A 378 5.63 9.10 -18.55
CA GLY A 378 4.22 8.74 -18.44
C GLY A 378 3.98 7.25 -18.25
N LYS A 379 5.05 6.46 -18.09
CA LYS A 379 4.99 5.11 -18.61
C LYS A 379 5.72 4.04 -17.79
N VAL A 380 5.84 2.81 -18.35
CA VAL A 380 5.49 1.57 -17.60
C VAL A 380 6.36 0.31 -17.73
N LEU A 381 6.35 -0.53 -16.68
CA LEU A 381 6.61 -1.97 -16.75
C LEU A 381 5.93 -2.92 -15.68
N LEU A 382 4.67 -3.40 -15.87
CA LEU A 382 3.77 -4.39 -15.18
C LEU A 382 4.42 -5.74 -14.83
N ALA A 383 5.59 -5.67 -14.23
CA ALA A 383 6.56 -6.67 -13.85
C ALA A 383 6.06 -7.92 -13.11
N ALA A 384 5.85 -9.06 -13.79
CA ALA A 384 5.92 -10.38 -13.13
C ALA A 384 4.66 -11.11 -12.74
N GLY A 385 4.74 -12.09 -11.82
CA GLY A 385 3.61 -12.83 -11.28
C GLY A 385 3.82 -14.18 -10.60
N SER A 386 2.75 -14.65 -9.94
CA SER A 386 2.54 -16.04 -9.49
C SER A 386 1.32 -16.79 -10.14
N THR A 387 0.36 -17.38 -9.41
CA THR A 387 -0.99 -17.87 -9.85
C THR A 387 -1.82 -18.60 -8.75
N ASP A 388 -3.06 -19.03 -9.05
CA ASP A 388 -3.68 -20.27 -8.54
C ASP A 388 -2.77 -21.55 -8.68
N THR A 389 -1.93 -21.65 -9.73
CA THR A 389 -1.13 -22.80 -10.21
C THR A 389 0.40 -22.60 -10.42
N VAL A 390 0.91 -22.05 -11.56
CA VAL A 390 2.37 -21.80 -11.85
C VAL A 390 2.82 -20.34 -12.12
N LEU A 391 4.13 -20.08 -12.18
CA LEU A 391 4.67 -18.72 -12.06
C LEU A 391 5.61 -18.33 -13.21
N LEU A 392 5.07 -17.78 -14.32
CA LEU A 392 5.82 -17.52 -15.58
C LEU A 392 6.23 -16.08 -15.91
N LYS A 393 6.81 -15.93 -17.10
CA LYS A 393 7.52 -14.77 -17.64
C LYS A 393 6.67 -13.85 -18.56
N SER A 394 6.92 -13.68 -19.89
CA SER A 394 6.85 -12.45 -20.77
C SER A 394 5.76 -11.35 -20.64
N ALA A 395 6.09 -10.06 -20.94
CA ALA A 395 5.29 -8.86 -20.59
C ALA A 395 4.62 -8.08 -21.73
N GLU A 396 3.94 -7.00 -21.36
CA GLU A 396 3.09 -6.14 -22.18
C GLU A 396 3.61 -4.69 -22.27
N VAL A 397 2.81 -3.67 -22.56
CA VAL A 397 2.94 -2.21 -22.22
C VAL A 397 1.71 -1.49 -22.72
N PHE A 398 1.83 -0.30 -23.32
CA PHE A 398 0.68 0.52 -23.69
C PHE A 398 1.14 1.66 -24.61
N ASN A 399 0.28 2.63 -24.92
CA ASN A 399 0.67 4.02 -25.00
C ASN A 399 -0.41 4.83 -24.30
N PRO A 400 -0.05 5.84 -23.47
CA PRO A 400 -0.96 6.51 -22.54
C PRO A 400 -2.26 7.04 -23.16
N ALA A 401 -2.22 7.26 -24.47
CA ALA A 401 -3.23 7.88 -25.28
C ALA A 401 -4.14 6.95 -26.13
N ASN A 402 -4.04 5.59 -26.17
CA ASN A 402 -4.85 4.77 -27.16
C ASN A 402 -5.64 3.41 -26.88
N ASN A 403 -6.43 3.18 -25.80
CA ASN A 403 -7.17 1.94 -25.41
C ASN A 403 -6.71 0.46 -25.74
N SER A 404 -5.44 0.09 -25.99
CA SER A 404 -5.08 -1.30 -26.44
C SER A 404 -3.79 -2.06 -25.96
N PHE A 405 -3.64 -2.58 -24.74
CA PHE A 405 -2.37 -3.13 -24.15
C PHE A 405 -1.54 -4.06 -25.10
N THR A 406 -0.19 -3.82 -25.41
CA THR A 406 1.91 -4.58 -27.27
C THR A 406 3.23 -5.55 -27.01
N LEU A 407 3.24 -6.89 -26.70
CA LEU A 407 4.28 -7.66 -25.89
C LEU A 407 5.83 -7.51 -26.17
N VAL A 408 6.72 -7.98 -25.27
CA VAL A 408 8.16 -7.53 -25.13
C VAL A 408 9.17 -8.58 -24.58
N GLY A 409 10.35 -8.22 -23.99
CA GLY A 409 11.49 -9.09 -23.57
C GLY A 409 11.22 -10.30 -22.64
N SER A 410 12.09 -10.75 -21.70
CA SER A 410 11.63 -11.74 -20.68
C SER A 410 12.62 -12.26 -19.65
N LEU A 411 12.05 -12.77 -18.54
CA LEU A 411 12.82 -12.90 -17.32
C LEU A 411 13.75 -14.16 -17.10
N SER A 412 14.62 -14.25 -16.07
CA SER A 412 15.42 -15.45 -15.64
C SER A 412 14.67 -16.50 -14.78
N GLN A 413 14.59 -16.36 -13.44
CA GLN A 413 13.93 -17.28 -12.48
C GLN A 413 12.74 -16.60 -11.73
N ALA A 414 11.60 -17.25 -11.50
CA ALA A 414 10.30 -16.60 -11.16
C ALA A 414 10.10 -15.72 -9.88
N ARG A 415 8.98 -14.98 -9.65
CA ARG A 415 8.81 -14.00 -8.51
C ARG A 415 7.37 -13.42 -8.19
N LYS A 416 7.11 -13.02 -6.91
CA LYS A 416 5.93 -12.74 -5.98
C LYS A 416 6.20 -12.06 -4.59
N SER A 417 5.29 -11.29 -4.00
CA SER A 417 5.51 -10.80 -2.64
C SER A 417 6.69 -9.77 -2.65
N HIS A 418 6.76 -8.88 -3.62
CA HIS A 418 7.94 -8.07 -3.86
C HIS A 418 7.93 -6.65 -3.33
N THR A 419 8.73 -5.73 -3.82
CA THR A 419 8.70 -4.34 -3.37
C THR A 419 8.74 -3.40 -4.56
N ALA A 420 8.82 -2.10 -4.33
CA ALA A 420 9.14 -1.05 -5.30
C ALA A 420 9.12 0.34 -4.72
N THR A 421 9.78 1.22 -5.46
CA THR A 421 10.03 2.60 -5.13
C THR A 421 10.65 3.24 -6.33
N LEU A 422 9.98 4.07 -7.13
CA LEU A 422 10.62 4.73 -8.26
C LEU A 422 11.92 5.53 -7.87
N LEU A 423 12.91 5.88 -8.73
CA LEU A 423 14.34 6.17 -8.38
C LEU A 423 15.11 7.49 -8.75
N GLU A 424 16.42 7.56 -8.43
CA GLU A 424 17.40 8.67 -8.59
C GLU A 424 18.29 8.43 -9.81
N ASP A 425 19.42 7.69 -9.70
CA ASP A 425 20.71 7.71 -10.46
C ASP A 425 20.71 7.61 -12.00
N ASN A 426 19.57 7.86 -12.62
CA ASN A 426 19.02 7.23 -13.81
C ASN A 426 18.27 5.89 -13.58
N ARG A 427 18.36 5.02 -12.54
CA ARG A 427 17.80 3.61 -12.61
C ARG A 427 16.56 3.08 -11.75
N VAL A 428 16.38 1.80 -11.30
CA VAL A 428 15.14 1.02 -10.77
C VAL A 428 15.25 -0.18 -9.72
N LEU A 429 16.36 -0.75 -9.36
CA LEU A 429 16.54 -1.82 -8.37
C LEU A 429 15.51 -2.94 -7.87
N ILE A 430 14.73 -3.65 -8.70
CA ILE A 430 13.77 -4.76 -8.36
C ILE A 430 14.16 -6.02 -7.47
N ALA A 431 14.67 -5.87 -6.22
CA ALA A 431 15.25 -6.80 -5.18
C ALA A 431 14.42 -7.89 -4.33
N GLY A 432 14.02 -9.12 -4.79
CA GLY A 432 14.02 -10.39 -3.94
C GLY A 432 12.96 -11.58 -3.98
N GLY A 433 12.54 -12.45 -3.00
CA GLY A 433 11.55 -13.56 -3.23
C GLY A 433 10.64 -14.46 -2.27
N LYS A 434 9.87 -15.44 -2.86
CA LYS A 434 9.35 -16.83 -2.44
C LYS A 434 9.59 -17.97 -3.53
N SER A 435 9.04 -19.22 -3.56
CA SER A 435 8.79 -20.08 -4.79
C SER A 435 8.00 -21.39 -4.58
N ALA A 436 8.49 -22.65 -4.90
CA ALA A 436 8.15 -24.15 -4.76
C ALA A 436 8.71 -25.16 -3.59
N THR A 437 9.64 -24.81 -2.66
CA THR A 437 10.07 -25.26 -1.27
C THR A 437 10.56 -24.09 -0.30
N GLY A 438 11.86 -23.63 -0.21
CA GLY A 438 12.30 -22.30 0.35
C GLY A 438 13.60 -21.55 -0.19
N ASP A 439 13.66 -20.19 -0.08
CA ASP A 439 14.82 -19.19 0.01
C ASP A 439 15.99 -18.87 -1.05
N LEU A 440 15.96 -17.83 -1.97
CA LEU A 440 17.00 -17.48 -3.05
C LEU A 440 17.93 -16.24 -2.81
N ALA A 441 18.51 -15.76 -3.92
CA ALA A 441 19.70 -14.95 -4.18
C ALA A 441 19.49 -13.99 -5.39
N SER A 442 20.58 -13.79 -6.17
CA SER A 442 20.83 -12.91 -7.34
C SER A 442 20.50 -11.43 -7.15
N ALA A 443 21.04 -10.58 -8.05
CA ALA A 443 20.57 -9.22 -8.34
C ALA A 443 20.02 -9.09 -9.80
N GLU A 444 19.73 -7.87 -10.33
CA GLU A 444 19.33 -7.51 -11.73
C GLU A 444 19.54 -5.94 -11.96
N ILE A 445 19.66 -5.19 -13.11
CA ILE A 445 19.53 -3.66 -13.36
C ILE A 445 18.53 -3.62 -14.58
N TYR A 446 17.98 -2.46 -15.01
CA TYR A 446 16.89 -2.19 -15.97
C TYR A 446 17.42 -0.95 -16.90
N ASP A 447 16.73 -0.22 -17.83
CA ASP A 447 17.19 0.98 -18.69
C ASP A 447 16.19 1.44 -19.84
N PRO A 448 15.16 2.32 -19.67
CA PRO A 448 14.09 2.68 -20.61
C PRO A 448 14.61 3.28 -21.91
N SER A 449 14.93 2.38 -22.84
CA SER A 449 15.52 2.75 -24.11
C SER A 449 15.19 1.72 -25.25
N THR A 450 15.70 0.47 -25.24
CA THR A 450 15.69 -0.57 -26.35
C THR A 450 15.59 -2.15 -26.05
N GLN A 451 14.53 -2.69 -25.42
CA GLN A 451 14.04 -4.12 -25.32
C GLN A 451 14.61 -5.43 -24.56
N GLN A 452 15.83 -5.67 -23.98
CA GLN A 452 16.16 -6.90 -23.13
C GLN A 452 17.05 -6.68 -21.84
N PHE A 453 16.74 -7.26 -20.64
CA PHE A 453 17.45 -7.08 -19.30
C PHE A 453 18.84 -7.71 -19.17
N HIS A 454 19.73 -7.20 -18.28
CA HIS A 454 21.06 -7.82 -18.00
C HIS A 454 21.24 -8.40 -16.57
N LEU A 455 22.36 -9.14 -16.32
CA LEU A 455 22.75 -9.78 -15.04
C LEU A 455 24.20 -9.44 -14.49
N THR A 456 24.44 -9.45 -13.15
CA THR A 456 25.67 -9.20 -12.31
C THR A 456 25.53 -9.82 -10.84
N SER A 457 26.05 -9.26 -9.73
CA SER A 457 26.58 -10.00 -8.52
C SER A 457 25.71 -10.28 -7.24
N PRO A 458 26.30 -10.90 -6.16
CA PRO A 458 25.75 -11.22 -4.81
C PRO A 458 26.56 -10.62 -3.60
N MET A 459 26.24 -10.75 -2.29
CA MET A 459 26.41 -11.95 -1.45
C MET A 459 25.28 -12.31 -0.43
N ASN A 460 24.95 -11.48 0.56
CA ASN A 460 24.85 -11.89 1.98
C ASN A 460 23.94 -13.09 2.37
N ASN A 461 22.63 -12.97 2.63
CA ASN A 461 21.74 -14.13 2.89
C ASN A 461 20.25 -14.10 2.42
N GLY A 462 19.65 -13.03 1.83
CA GLY A 462 18.24 -12.95 1.34
C GLY A 462 17.48 -11.57 1.15
N ARG A 463 16.16 -11.25 1.42
CA ARG A 463 15.41 -10.75 2.66
C ARG A 463 13.79 -10.64 2.68
N SER A 464 12.87 -11.56 3.09
CA SER A 464 11.34 -11.45 2.95
C SER A 464 10.33 -10.90 3.96
N LEU A 465 9.72 -9.78 3.59
CA LEU A 465 8.32 -9.41 3.57
C LEU A 465 8.30 -7.86 3.84
N GLN A 466 9.07 -7.10 3.05
CA GLN A 466 9.94 -5.88 3.17
C GLN A 466 9.28 -4.45 3.04
N THR A 467 9.77 -3.33 2.40
CA THR A 467 9.07 -2.00 2.04
C THR A 467 9.73 -0.73 1.43
N ALA A 468 9.43 -0.34 0.21
CA ALA A 468 10.26 0.69 -0.39
C ALA A 468 9.85 2.16 -0.04
N THR A 469 10.74 2.82 0.70
CA THR A 469 10.57 3.86 1.74
C THR A 469 11.56 5.03 1.58
N LEU A 470 11.50 5.86 0.55
CA LEU A 470 12.60 6.62 -0.04
C LEU A 470 13.08 7.97 0.45
N LEU A 471 14.20 8.15 1.15
CA LEU A 471 14.71 9.50 1.38
C LEU A 471 14.97 10.34 0.04
N GLY A 472 14.95 11.67 0.02
CA GLY A 472 14.68 12.48 -1.20
C GLY A 472 15.86 13.20 -1.84
N ASN A 473 17.09 12.69 -1.72
CA ASN A 473 18.30 13.26 -2.36
C ASN A 473 19.49 12.28 -2.50
N GLY A 474 19.24 10.99 -2.82
CA GLY A 474 20.32 10.11 -3.29
C GLY A 474 20.61 8.81 -2.54
N ASN A 475 19.66 8.13 -1.88
CA ASN A 475 19.91 6.90 -1.08
C ASN A 475 18.78 5.75 -1.20
N VAL A 476 18.78 4.50 -0.66
CA VAL A 476 17.70 3.44 -0.84
C VAL A 476 17.48 2.38 0.31
N LEU A 477 17.80 2.58 1.59
CA LEU A 477 17.36 1.89 2.85
C LEU A 477 16.56 0.56 2.74
N GLU A 478 16.93 -0.66 3.19
CA GLU A 478 16.33 -1.94 2.62
C GLU A 478 15.60 -3.00 3.54
N ALA A 479 15.07 -2.64 4.70
CA ALA A 479 14.77 -3.55 5.81
C ALA A 479 13.89 -4.87 5.72
N GLY A 480 13.49 -5.47 6.87
CA GLY A 480 13.02 -6.86 7.16
C GLY A 480 13.41 -8.07 6.23
N GLY A 481 13.32 -9.34 6.66
CA GLY A 481 13.16 -10.46 5.71
C GLY A 481 12.93 -11.89 6.24
N ARG A 482 12.11 -12.80 5.68
CA ARG A 482 11.90 -14.19 6.15
C ARG A 482 12.66 -15.27 5.37
N LYS A 483 13.78 -15.71 5.96
CA LYS A 483 14.34 -17.02 5.61
C LYS A 483 13.42 -18.16 6.03
N GLY A 484 12.52 -18.63 5.18
CA GLY A 484 11.47 -19.58 5.55
C GLY A 484 10.65 -19.04 6.75
N PRO A 485 10.19 -19.88 7.69
CA PRO A 485 9.15 -19.47 8.65
C PRO A 485 9.58 -18.43 9.70
N ASN A 486 10.87 -18.33 10.04
CA ASN A 486 11.33 -17.86 11.36
C ASN A 486 11.17 -16.34 11.70
N PRO A 487 11.84 -15.92 12.78
CA PRO A 487 12.31 -14.56 13.12
C PRO A 487 13.86 -14.43 12.93
N LEU A 488 14.42 -13.26 12.55
CA LEU A 488 15.86 -12.93 12.24
C LEU A 488 16.12 -11.38 12.09
N ASN A 489 17.35 -10.85 12.24
CA ASN A 489 17.64 -9.41 12.52
C ASN A 489 18.62 -8.48 11.70
N THR A 490 19.74 -8.92 11.07
CA THR A 490 20.78 -8.13 10.31
C THR A 490 20.42 -7.41 8.97
N CYS A 491 21.26 -6.48 8.46
CA CYS A 491 20.82 -5.33 7.64
C CYS A 491 21.86 -4.72 6.55
N GLU A 492 21.58 -3.80 5.56
CA GLU A 492 22.38 -3.34 4.33
C GLU A 492 21.94 -1.91 3.49
N LEU A 493 22.67 -0.68 3.40
CA LEU A 493 22.96 0.74 2.71
C LEU A 493 23.77 0.73 1.37
N PHE A 494 23.20 0.91 0.18
CA PHE A 494 23.67 0.48 -1.15
C PHE A 494 23.50 1.53 -2.24
N ASN A 495 24.52 2.22 -2.65
CA ASN A 495 24.47 3.53 -3.30
C ASN A 495 24.34 3.50 -4.93
N PRO A 496 23.27 3.15 -5.76
CA PRO A 496 22.99 3.31 -7.22
C PRO A 496 23.92 3.79 -8.35
N VAL A 497 25.13 4.29 -8.16
CA VAL A 497 26.07 4.49 -9.27
C VAL A 497 26.81 3.19 -9.69
N THR A 498 27.23 2.30 -8.76
CA THR A 498 28.28 1.27 -9.04
C THR A 498 27.93 -0.21 -8.77
N GLU A 499 26.65 -0.55 -8.76
CA GLU A 499 26.07 -1.89 -8.71
C GLU A 499 26.30 -2.77 -7.39
N SER A 500 27.33 -2.59 -6.54
CA SER A 500 27.83 -3.52 -5.44
C SER A 500 27.79 -3.18 -3.89
N PHE A 501 27.56 -4.13 -2.94
CA PHE A 501 26.93 -4.05 -1.55
C PHE A 501 27.80 -4.28 -0.22
N SER A 502 27.45 -3.86 1.05
CA SER A 502 28.19 -4.09 2.38
C SER A 502 27.67 -3.60 3.82
N SER A 503 27.36 -4.44 4.86
CA SER A 503 26.66 -4.18 6.22
C SER A 503 27.14 -3.09 7.30
N THR A 504 26.24 -2.57 8.18
CA THR A 504 26.24 -1.70 9.48
C THR A 504 25.61 -2.47 10.71
N GLY A 505 24.57 -2.03 11.46
CA GLY A 505 23.93 -2.72 12.63
C GLY A 505 22.66 -3.65 12.50
N LEU A 506 22.25 -4.36 13.57
CA LEU A 506 21.26 -5.49 13.57
C LEU A 506 20.09 -5.36 14.56
N LEU A 507 18.87 -5.70 14.15
CA LEU A 507 17.73 -5.77 15.07
C LEU A 507 17.91 -6.83 16.20
N ASN A 508 16.93 -7.00 17.08
CA ASN A 508 16.55 -8.25 17.75
C ASN A 508 15.01 -8.36 17.94
N VAL A 509 14.24 -7.31 17.61
CA VAL A 509 12.92 -7.48 16.97
C VAL A 509 13.24 -7.90 15.58
N GLN A 510 12.99 -9.15 15.28
CA GLN A 510 13.68 -9.82 14.23
C GLN A 510 12.66 -10.23 13.15
N ARG A 511 12.15 -9.21 12.43
CA ARG A 511 10.73 -8.84 12.23
C ARG A 511 9.94 -8.96 10.84
N LYS A 512 9.06 -9.99 10.58
CA LYS A 512 7.76 -10.15 9.80
C LYS A 512 7.27 -9.03 8.82
N ARG A 513 6.62 -9.35 7.68
CA ARG A 513 5.69 -8.63 6.73
C ARG A 513 5.64 -7.06 6.58
N HIS A 514 6.56 -6.31 7.24
CA HIS A 514 6.84 -4.85 7.56
C HIS A 514 6.46 -3.66 6.65
N ALA A 515 6.51 -2.40 7.12
CA ALA A 515 6.37 -1.12 6.39
C ALA A 515 7.62 -0.24 6.39
N ALA A 516 7.77 0.73 5.46
CA ALA A 516 8.08 2.14 5.78
C ALA A 516 7.77 3.20 4.63
N ASN A 517 8.29 4.46 4.71
CA ASN A 517 7.65 5.78 4.92
C ASN A 517 8.30 7.08 4.29
N LEU A 518 8.09 8.27 4.90
CA LEU A 518 9.04 9.39 5.20
C LEU A 518 8.89 9.85 6.65
N LEU A 519 9.65 10.76 7.27
CA LEU A 519 9.12 11.99 7.92
C LEU A 519 10.15 13.19 7.79
N LEU A 520 9.73 14.47 7.64
CA LEU A 520 10.48 15.62 7.03
C LEU A 520 11.75 16.24 7.73
N ASP A 521 12.63 15.49 8.40
CA ASP A 521 13.99 15.94 8.88
C ASP A 521 15.13 15.04 8.37
N GLY A 522 14.84 14.21 7.36
CA GLY A 522 15.70 13.13 6.89
C GLY A 522 14.84 11.89 6.83
N THR A 523 15.01 10.97 7.79
CA THR A 523 13.89 10.70 8.71
C THR A 523 13.29 9.28 8.73
N VAL A 524 13.81 8.28 9.49
CA VAL A 524 13.34 6.86 9.48
C VAL A 524 13.03 6.19 10.86
N LEU A 525 12.38 4.99 10.90
CA LEU A 525 11.73 4.17 12.00
C LEU A 525 10.99 2.93 11.43
N VAL A 526 10.32 2.17 12.29
CA VAL A 526 9.55 0.93 12.05
C VAL A 526 8.54 0.58 13.17
N GLU A 527 7.37 0.03 12.86
CA GLU A 527 6.19 -0.09 13.73
C GLU A 527 5.57 -1.54 13.65
N GLY A 528 4.66 -1.97 14.53
CA GLY A 528 3.81 -3.21 14.69
C GLY A 528 4.16 -4.60 14.10
N GLY A 529 4.06 -5.71 14.90
CA GLY A 529 4.73 -6.96 14.50
C GLY A 529 4.48 -8.45 14.89
N ALA A 530 4.90 -9.42 14.02
CA ALA A 530 4.76 -10.89 14.09
C ALA A 530 5.95 -11.77 14.28
N SER A 531 5.92 -12.62 15.29
CA SER A 531 7.09 -12.60 16.16
C SER A 531 7.75 -13.93 16.48
N VAL A 532 8.93 -13.84 17.11
CA VAL A 532 9.25 -14.74 18.22
C VAL A 532 8.18 -14.55 19.29
N SER A 533 7.43 -15.59 19.63
CA SER A 533 7.07 -15.80 21.03
C SER A 533 8.06 -16.81 21.56
N ASN A 534 8.76 -16.49 22.66
CA ASN A 534 9.72 -17.41 23.28
C ASN A 534 10.70 -18.08 22.28
N GLY A 535 11.22 -17.30 21.32
CA GLY A 535 12.13 -17.78 20.27
C GLY A 535 11.49 -18.38 19.02
N GLN A 536 10.16 -18.56 18.95
CA GLN A 536 9.47 -19.27 17.85
C GLN A 536 8.63 -18.36 16.95
N PRO A 537 8.70 -18.52 15.61
CA PRO A 537 7.83 -17.81 14.67
C PRO A 537 6.37 -18.21 14.81
N VAL A 538 5.48 -17.23 14.84
CA VAL A 538 4.03 -17.44 14.91
C VAL A 538 3.30 -16.15 14.44
N ASP A 539 2.00 -16.00 14.71
CA ASP A 539 1.10 -14.90 14.30
C ASP A 539 0.06 -14.34 15.38
N GLN A 540 0.41 -13.60 16.49
CA GLN A 540 -0.31 -12.87 17.63
C GLN A 540 0.30 -11.53 18.26
N GLY A 541 0.12 -10.30 17.78
CA GLY A 541 1.25 -9.29 17.64
C GLY A 541 2.02 -8.58 18.79
N THR A 542 3.07 -7.79 18.44
CA THR A 542 4.05 -7.17 19.41
C THR A 542 3.82 -5.71 19.74
N PRO A 543 3.92 -5.32 21.06
CA PRO A 543 3.36 -4.12 21.70
C PRO A 543 4.23 -2.86 21.86
N THR A 544 5.53 -3.05 21.85
CA THR A 544 6.76 -2.24 22.03
C THR A 544 7.09 -1.00 21.15
N ALA A 545 8.00 -0.10 21.63
CA ALA A 545 8.25 1.20 20.97
C ALA A 545 9.61 2.00 21.13
N GLU A 546 10.62 1.95 20.21
CA GLU A 546 11.97 2.63 20.32
C GLU A 546 12.67 3.36 19.10
N VAL A 547 13.79 4.11 19.34
CA VAL A 547 14.41 5.25 18.55
C VAL A 547 15.78 5.18 17.72
N TYR A 548 15.97 4.59 16.52
CA TYR A 548 17.14 4.88 15.60
C TYR A 548 17.32 6.36 15.22
N ASN A 549 18.41 6.68 14.53
CA ASN A 549 18.94 8.03 14.31
C ASN A 549 19.73 8.09 12.91
N ALA A 550 20.59 9.03 12.46
CA ALA A 550 21.12 9.19 11.06
C ALA A 550 22.43 8.46 10.69
N GLY A 551 23.29 9.08 9.87
CA GLY A 551 24.52 8.54 9.27
C GLY A 551 25.59 8.04 10.26
N SER A 552 25.27 7.03 11.09
CA SER A 552 26.24 6.37 11.98
C SER A 552 25.96 4.95 12.51
N GLY A 553 24.74 4.37 12.49
CA GLY A 553 24.56 2.90 12.69
C GLY A 553 24.03 2.24 14.00
N THR A 554 23.46 2.89 15.06
CA THR A 554 23.65 2.43 16.51
C THR A 554 22.47 2.43 17.55
N TRP A 555 22.26 1.53 18.57
CA TRP A 555 21.00 1.53 19.45
C TRP A 555 21.05 0.86 20.93
N THR A 556 20.37 1.31 22.06
CA THR A 556 20.08 0.64 23.45
C THR A 556 18.82 1.18 24.33
N GLN A 557 18.09 0.41 25.22
CA GLN A 557 16.56 0.27 25.40
C GLN A 557 15.73 0.60 26.74
N VAL A 558 14.33 0.67 26.73
CA VAL A 558 13.20 0.84 27.82
C VAL A 558 11.63 0.35 27.65
N GLU A 559 10.50 1.08 27.23
CA GLU A 559 8.97 0.65 27.13
C GLU A 559 7.99 0.74 25.81
N ASP A 560 6.59 0.64 25.88
CA ASP A 560 5.54 0.10 24.86
C ASP A 560 4.09 0.78 24.54
N MET A 561 3.33 0.44 23.43
CA MET A 561 1.84 0.64 23.04
C MET A 561 0.83 -0.43 23.62
N SER A 562 -0.54 -0.30 23.63
CA SER A 562 -1.42 -1.08 24.58
C SER A 562 -1.32 -2.58 24.41
N THR A 563 -1.18 -3.01 23.16
CA THR A 563 -1.03 -4.41 22.74
C THR A 563 -0.05 -4.36 21.53
N GLY A 564 0.28 -5.41 20.72
CA GLY A 564 0.92 -5.28 19.36
C GLY A 564 0.31 -5.67 17.95
N ARG A 565 0.25 -4.85 16.86
CA ARG A 565 -0.81 -4.81 15.75
C ARG A 565 -1.11 -6.10 14.91
N THR A 566 -1.32 -6.03 13.57
CA THR A 566 -0.93 -6.96 12.45
C THR A 566 -0.95 -6.27 10.98
N GLU A 567 -0.57 -6.87 9.84
CA GLU A 567 -1.17 -6.96 8.43
C GLU A 567 -1.24 -5.93 7.13
N HIS A 568 -1.05 -4.57 6.98
CA HIS A 568 -1.83 -3.25 6.99
C HIS A 568 -1.31 -2.01 6.09
N THR A 569 -1.58 -0.64 6.24
CA THR A 569 -0.71 0.66 6.23
C THR A 569 -0.83 1.83 7.22
N ALA A 570 0.27 2.51 7.64
CA ALA A 570 0.47 3.91 8.06
C ALA A 570 0.40 4.89 6.83
N THR A 571 -0.14 6.13 6.93
CA THR A 571 -0.21 7.35 6.04
C THR A 571 -0.27 8.71 6.88
N LEU A 572 0.33 9.86 6.45
CA LEU A 572 0.82 11.12 7.17
C LEU A 572 -0.18 12.26 7.51
N LEU A 573 0.02 13.39 8.25
CA LEU A 573 -0.52 14.78 7.93
C LEU A 573 0.48 15.95 8.17
N PRO A 574 0.36 17.19 7.65
CA PRO A 574 1.46 18.13 7.62
C PRO A 574 1.49 19.11 8.81
N ASN A 575 0.76 18.88 9.92
CA ASN A 575 1.20 19.45 11.21
C ASN A 575 2.37 18.68 11.84
N GLY A 576 2.88 17.64 11.16
CA GLY A 576 3.98 16.82 11.67
C GLY A 576 3.67 15.34 11.76
N THR A 577 2.81 14.74 10.94
CA THR A 577 1.82 13.74 11.38
C THR A 577 1.72 12.40 10.59
N VAL A 578 1.27 11.28 11.17
CA VAL A 578 1.18 9.84 10.68
C VAL A 578 0.33 9.03 11.67
N MET A 579 -0.56 8.06 11.33
CA MET A 579 -1.13 7.13 12.34
C MET A 579 -0.97 5.63 12.13
N VAL A 580 -1.74 4.86 12.89
CA VAL A 580 -1.14 4.05 13.96
C VAL A 580 -2.08 2.86 14.25
N CYS A 581 -2.22 1.85 13.41
CA CYS A 581 -3.26 1.99 12.41
C CYS A 581 -4.61 1.15 12.31
N GLY A 582 -5.07 0.26 13.20
CA GLY A 582 -6.37 -0.45 13.05
C GLY A 582 -6.29 -1.98 13.03
N GLY A 583 -7.28 -2.83 12.64
CA GLY A 583 -7.03 -4.27 12.28
C GLY A 583 -7.57 -5.53 13.08
N ILE A 584 -7.17 -6.79 12.73
CA ILE A 584 -7.18 -8.12 13.47
C ILE A 584 -7.69 -8.31 14.95
N SER A 585 -8.31 -7.45 15.80
CA SER A 585 -9.18 -7.87 16.97
C SER A 585 -10.51 -7.13 17.04
N THR A 586 -11.45 -7.60 17.85
CA THR A 586 -12.91 -7.55 17.67
C THR A 586 -13.68 -6.25 17.70
N SER A 587 -13.18 -5.19 18.35
CA SER A 587 -13.73 -3.80 18.44
C SER A 587 -13.37 -3.24 19.82
N LEU A 588 -12.36 -2.37 19.89
CA LEU A 588 -11.93 -1.53 21.02
C LEU A 588 -11.07 -0.43 20.39
N PRO A 589 -11.08 0.82 20.89
CA PRO A 589 -10.73 2.04 20.14
C PRO A 589 -9.32 2.14 19.56
N SER A 590 -8.91 3.34 19.12
CA SER A 590 -7.64 3.47 18.38
C SER A 590 -6.92 4.85 18.59
N ASP A 591 -5.93 5.40 17.84
CA ASP A 591 -4.67 5.96 18.41
C ASP A 591 -3.89 7.20 17.70
N LEU A 592 -3.17 8.14 18.43
CA LEU A 592 -2.54 9.53 18.18
C LEU A 592 -1.04 9.98 18.53
N TYR A 593 -0.31 10.80 17.72
CA TYR A 593 1.21 10.56 17.46
C TYR A 593 1.97 11.97 17.85
N ASN A 594 3.32 12.05 18.11
CA ASN A 594 4.42 13.03 17.90
C ASN A 594 5.66 12.44 17.21
N PRO A 595 6.62 13.31 16.92
CA PRO A 595 8.04 13.06 16.81
C PRO A 595 8.94 13.65 17.90
N SER A 596 8.56 14.78 18.49
CA SER A 596 9.33 15.48 19.52
C SER A 596 9.20 14.85 20.92
N THR A 597 8.03 14.37 21.35
CA THR A 597 7.75 14.05 22.78
C THR A 597 7.93 12.59 23.25
N GLN A 598 8.08 11.66 22.32
CA GLN A 598 8.34 10.22 22.49
C GLN A 598 7.37 9.47 23.48
N THR A 599 6.07 9.29 23.16
CA THR A 599 5.00 8.48 23.82
C THR A 599 3.89 7.94 22.86
N PHE A 600 2.71 7.49 23.36
CA PHE A 600 1.40 7.54 22.66
C PHE A 600 0.17 7.83 23.64
N SER A 601 -1.16 7.51 23.44
CA SER A 601 -2.32 7.60 24.45
C SER A 601 -3.73 6.90 24.19
N THR A 602 -4.94 7.51 23.89
CA THR A 602 -6.29 6.83 23.56
C THR A 602 -7.42 7.53 22.65
N VAL A 603 -7.90 6.98 21.50
CA VAL A 603 -9.00 7.45 20.56
C VAL A 603 -10.35 6.65 20.57
N GLY A 604 -11.06 6.42 19.43
CA GLY A 604 -12.44 5.91 19.24
C GLY A 604 -12.56 4.90 18.08
N ALA A 605 -13.68 4.87 17.33
CA ALA A 605 -14.10 3.72 16.50
C ALA A 605 -14.53 4.00 15.06
N LEU A 606 -14.50 3.03 14.11
CA LEU A 606 -15.32 2.95 12.89
C LEU A 606 -16.61 2.13 13.29
N LEU A 607 -17.79 2.02 12.61
CA LEU A 607 -18.93 1.12 12.99
C LEU A 607 -18.79 -0.23 12.32
N HIS A 608 -17.91 -0.35 11.33
CA HIS A 608 -17.88 -1.55 10.53
C HIS A 608 -16.50 -2.02 10.01
N PRO A 609 -16.16 -3.32 10.13
CA PRO A 609 -14.81 -3.83 9.84
C PRO A 609 -14.02 -3.52 8.56
N ARG A 610 -12.66 -3.74 8.60
CA ARG A 610 -11.65 -3.01 7.76
C ARG A 610 -10.10 -3.47 7.65
N GLN A 611 -9.61 -4.74 7.56
CA GLN A 611 -8.22 -5.30 7.25
C GLN A 611 -7.43 -5.06 5.83
N ARG A 612 -6.38 -5.84 5.33
CA ARG A 612 -5.36 -5.79 4.16
C ARG A 612 -5.16 -4.48 3.37
N HIS A 613 -5.12 -3.31 3.98
CA HIS A 613 -5.13 -2.03 3.30
C HIS A 613 -3.96 -1.13 3.46
N ILE A 614 -4.20 0.10 3.01
CA ILE A 614 -3.40 1.30 2.96
C ILE A 614 -4.41 2.46 3.10
N SER A 615 -4.07 3.68 3.50
CA SER A 615 -4.90 4.84 3.15
C SER A 615 -3.97 5.97 2.58
N LEU A 616 -4.41 7.15 2.11
CA LEU A 616 -3.55 8.06 1.30
C LEU A 616 -4.32 9.40 1.02
N LEU A 617 -3.84 10.62 1.26
CA LEU A 617 -4.58 11.94 1.32
C LEU A 617 -5.12 12.62 0.07
N LEU A 618 -6.26 13.33 0.06
CA LEU A 618 -6.45 14.28 -1.05
C LEU A 618 -5.47 15.55 -0.99
N THR A 619 -4.36 15.69 -1.77
CA THR A 619 -3.40 16.85 -1.73
C THR A 619 -3.71 18.13 -2.55
N ASN A 620 -4.12 18.03 -3.82
CA ASN A 620 -4.34 19.16 -4.74
C ASN A 620 -5.71 19.90 -4.59
N PRO A 621 -5.88 21.22 -4.79
CA PRO A 621 -7.11 21.92 -4.34
C PRO A 621 -8.52 21.53 -4.89
N ALA A 622 -8.67 20.63 -5.87
CA ALA A 622 -9.84 20.56 -6.76
C ALA A 622 -11.25 20.34 -6.15
N TRP A 623 -11.38 19.77 -4.94
CA TRP A 623 -12.68 19.50 -4.27
C TRP A 623 -12.90 20.42 -3.03
N GLY A 624 -12.14 21.51 -2.87
CA GLY A 624 -12.63 22.72 -2.19
C GLY A 624 -12.45 22.81 -0.67
N SER A 625 -13.55 22.99 0.09
CA SER A 625 -13.48 22.99 1.58
C SER A 625 -12.84 21.73 2.10
N LEU A 626 -12.89 20.70 1.28
CA LEU A 626 -12.61 19.35 1.62
C LEU A 626 -11.10 19.03 1.68
N VAL A 627 -10.23 20.03 2.03
CA VAL A 627 -8.74 20.12 2.33
C VAL A 627 -8.21 19.59 3.70
N GLY A 628 -7.49 18.46 3.66
CA GLY A 628 -6.79 17.79 4.77
C GLY A 628 -7.52 16.78 5.67
N LYS A 629 -8.50 16.02 5.16
CA LYS A 629 -9.65 15.24 5.75
C LYS A 629 -9.56 13.76 5.18
N VAL A 630 -10.55 12.82 5.15
CA VAL A 630 -10.27 11.38 4.71
C VAL A 630 -11.36 10.36 4.25
N LEU A 631 -11.18 9.46 3.25
CA LEU A 631 -11.87 8.14 3.11
C LEU A 631 -10.96 6.83 3.29
N ALA A 632 -11.42 5.60 3.01
CA ALA A 632 -10.91 4.21 3.31
C ALA A 632 -10.89 2.98 2.24
N ILE A 633 -10.47 3.03 0.92
CA ILE A 633 -10.51 2.00 -0.22
C ILE A 633 -10.74 0.47 -0.08
N GLY A 634 -11.53 -0.12 0.82
CA GLY A 634 -12.18 -1.43 0.62
C GLY A 634 -12.33 -2.38 1.83
N GLY A 635 -12.33 -3.72 1.61
CA GLY A 635 -12.08 -4.70 2.68
C GLY A 635 -12.71 -6.12 2.81
N ALA A 636 -12.11 -7.26 3.29
CA ALA A 636 -12.63 -8.60 3.77
C ALA A 636 -13.15 -9.05 5.21
N THR A 637 -14.42 -8.98 5.67
CA THR A 637 -14.87 -9.38 7.08
C THR A 637 -14.75 -10.81 7.60
N THR A 638 -14.15 -11.73 6.84
CA THR A 638 -12.99 -12.50 7.30
C THR A 638 -11.97 -12.53 6.18
N GLY A 639 -10.68 -12.66 6.50
CA GLY A 639 -9.90 -13.59 5.73
C GLY A 639 -8.49 -13.93 6.20
N ASN A 640 -7.99 -15.07 5.73
CA ASN A 640 -6.57 -15.44 5.83
C ASN A 640 -5.94 -15.71 4.46
N SER A 641 -6.75 -16.04 3.44
CA SER A 641 -6.27 -16.41 2.11
C SER A 641 -6.16 -15.20 1.20
N ILE A 642 -5.02 -15.12 0.52
CA ILE A 642 -4.80 -14.23 -0.64
C ILE A 642 -5.17 -14.89 -1.97
N PHE A 643 -6.02 -15.91 -1.86
CA PHE A 643 -6.96 -16.36 -2.88
C PHE A 643 -8.38 -16.33 -2.32
N GLY A 644 -8.68 -15.46 -1.34
CA GLY A 644 -10.01 -15.33 -0.76
C GLY A 644 -10.55 -16.63 -0.16
N GLY A 645 -11.74 -16.56 0.40
CA GLY A 645 -12.52 -17.75 0.72
C GLY A 645 -13.93 -17.55 0.20
N ILE A 646 -14.88 -18.19 0.87
CA ILE A 646 -16.28 -17.73 0.83
C ILE A 646 -16.41 -16.37 1.55
N GLU A 647 -15.39 -15.94 2.32
CA GLU A 647 -15.12 -14.56 2.77
C GLU A 647 -15.80 -13.52 1.85
N GLN A 648 -16.60 -12.61 2.42
CA GLN A 648 -17.95 -12.32 1.90
C GLN A 648 -18.39 -10.91 1.29
N ALA A 649 -17.62 -10.08 0.58
CA ALA A 649 -17.74 -8.59 0.31
C ALA A 649 -18.67 -7.62 1.06
N LEU A 650 -18.36 -6.34 1.22
CA LEU A 650 -19.37 -5.33 1.62
C LEU A 650 -18.88 -3.96 1.12
N ASP A 651 -19.35 -2.90 1.75
CA ASP A 651 -20.34 -2.10 1.06
C ASP A 651 -20.05 -0.60 1.22
N THR A 652 -18.88 -0.05 0.86
CA THR A 652 -18.53 1.25 1.51
C THR A 652 -17.40 2.15 1.02
N VAL A 653 -17.40 3.41 1.52
CA VAL A 653 -16.26 4.37 1.48
C VAL A 653 -15.76 4.74 2.84
N GLU A 654 -16.02 5.96 3.27
CA GLU A 654 -15.96 6.42 4.63
C GLU A 654 -14.60 6.63 5.27
N LEU A 655 -14.63 7.20 6.47
CA LEU A 655 -14.55 8.64 6.54
C LEU A 655 -13.93 9.15 7.84
N PHE A 656 -12.70 9.72 7.88
CA PHE A 656 -12.17 10.46 9.06
C PHE A 656 -11.86 12.02 9.00
N ASP A 657 -12.22 12.82 10.04
CA ASP A 657 -11.88 14.28 10.23
C ASP A 657 -10.86 14.59 11.35
N PRO A 658 -9.64 15.03 11.03
CA PRO A 658 -8.59 15.27 12.01
C PRO A 658 -8.93 16.31 13.07
N SER A 659 -9.63 17.38 12.75
CA SER A 659 -9.89 18.46 13.70
C SER A 659 -10.71 18.02 14.92
N THR A 660 -11.54 16.98 14.76
CA THR A 660 -12.48 16.49 15.80
C THR A 660 -12.12 15.13 16.34
N GLY A 661 -11.62 14.27 15.46
CA GLY A 661 -11.51 12.85 15.71
C GLY A 661 -12.57 11.92 15.05
N GLN A 662 -13.65 12.36 14.34
CA GLN A 662 -14.88 11.52 14.14
C GLN A 662 -15.58 11.33 12.69
N PHE A 663 -16.80 10.66 12.56
CA PHE A 663 -17.53 9.98 11.35
C PHE A 663 -19.19 9.95 11.20
N SER A 664 -19.96 9.64 10.06
CA SER A 664 -21.53 9.50 9.91
C SER A 664 -22.41 8.62 8.84
N LEU A 665 -22.86 8.98 7.55
CA LEU A 665 -23.67 8.09 6.51
C LEU A 665 -23.70 8.40 4.90
N PHE A 666 -23.06 7.71 3.87
CA PHE A 666 -22.68 8.10 2.40
C PHE A 666 -22.94 6.92 1.31
N GLY A 667 -23.79 5.88 1.34
CA GLY A 667 -24.21 5.13 0.08
C GLY A 667 -23.36 4.02 -0.66
N THR A 668 -23.08 4.07 -2.00
CA THR A 668 -22.81 2.87 -2.89
C THR A 668 -21.74 2.77 -4.02
N MET A 669 -21.20 1.53 -4.23
CA MET A 669 -20.51 0.84 -5.39
C MET A 669 -21.47 -0.17 -6.03
N THR A 670 -21.30 -0.66 -7.27
CA THR A 670 -22.12 -1.76 -7.84
C THR A 670 -21.40 -3.09 -7.93
N GLU A 671 -20.07 -3.19 -7.76
CA GLU A 671 -19.44 -4.51 -7.75
C GLU A 671 -18.26 -4.71 -6.72
N PRO A 672 -18.39 -5.64 -5.74
CA PRO A 672 -17.71 -5.77 -4.41
C PRO A 672 -16.20 -6.08 -4.14
N ARG A 673 -15.39 -5.22 -3.47
CA ARG A 673 -13.88 -5.11 -3.62
C ARG A 673 -12.83 -5.80 -2.62
N GLN A 674 -11.60 -5.32 -2.24
CA GLN A 674 -10.57 -5.84 -1.21
C GLN A 674 -8.95 -5.74 -1.47
N ASN A 675 -8.00 -6.03 -0.55
CA ASN A 675 -6.48 -6.07 -0.60
C ASN A 675 -5.67 -5.14 -1.57
N HIS A 676 -6.18 -3.94 -1.86
CA HIS A 676 -5.84 -3.03 -2.94
C HIS A 676 -4.51 -2.25 -2.90
N THR A 677 -4.38 -1.39 -3.93
CA THR A 677 -3.99 0.02 -3.81
C THR A 677 -4.98 1.07 -4.38
N ALA A 678 -4.61 2.34 -4.32
CA ALA A 678 -4.92 3.38 -5.31
C ALA A 678 -3.82 4.44 -5.32
N THR A 679 -3.82 5.47 -6.16
CA THR A 679 -3.07 6.73 -5.89
C THR A 679 -3.77 7.91 -6.72
N MET A 680 -3.62 9.25 -6.50
CA MET A 680 -4.34 10.32 -7.32
C MET A 680 -3.48 11.35 -8.02
N LEU A 681 -4.01 11.86 -9.12
CA LEU A 681 -3.51 12.74 -10.16
C LEU A 681 -3.97 14.24 -10.14
N ASN A 682 -3.21 15.07 -10.87
CA ASN A 682 -3.27 16.55 -10.85
C ASN A 682 -4.63 17.21 -11.12
N ASP A 683 -5.45 16.72 -12.05
CA ASP A 683 -6.68 17.43 -12.42
C ASP A 683 -7.85 17.16 -11.46
N GLY A 684 -7.60 16.47 -10.35
CA GLY A 684 -8.58 16.31 -9.29
C GLY A 684 -8.80 14.90 -8.74
N ARG A 685 -7.95 13.89 -9.01
CA ARG A 685 -8.55 12.66 -9.58
C ARG A 685 -7.80 11.29 -9.33
N ILE A 686 -8.39 10.16 -8.86
CA ILE A 686 -7.73 8.81 -8.56
C ILE A 686 -7.35 8.02 -9.85
N LEU A 687 -6.98 6.74 -9.78
CA LEU A 687 -7.87 5.59 -10.09
C LEU A 687 -7.49 4.39 -9.23
N ILE A 688 -8.41 3.39 -9.18
CA ILE A 688 -8.70 2.02 -8.64
C ILE A 688 -8.18 0.85 -9.56
N ALA A 689 -7.54 -0.25 -9.07
CA ALA A 689 -6.45 -1.10 -9.69
C ALA A 689 -6.41 -2.64 -9.58
N GLY A 690 -7.36 -3.46 -10.01
CA GLY A 690 -7.44 -4.93 -9.85
C GLY A 690 -8.43 -5.31 -8.79
N GLY A 691 -8.85 -6.55 -8.63
CA GLY A 691 -9.38 -7.19 -7.45
C GLY A 691 -10.19 -8.50 -7.56
N VAL A 692 -10.29 -9.30 -6.50
CA VAL A 692 -11.15 -10.48 -6.18
C VAL A 692 -12.68 -10.37 -6.17
N SER A 693 -13.40 -11.25 -6.90
CA SER A 693 -14.87 -11.17 -7.07
C SER A 693 -15.83 -12.17 -6.40
N SER A 694 -15.37 -13.32 -5.90
CA SER A 694 -16.09 -14.62 -5.98
C SER A 694 -16.13 -15.18 -7.40
N PRO A 695 -15.87 -16.49 -7.53
CA PRO A 695 -14.57 -17.07 -7.28
C PRO A 695 -13.46 -16.54 -8.20
N ALA A 696 -13.66 -15.50 -9.04
CA ALA A 696 -12.78 -14.93 -10.09
C ALA A 696 -11.73 -13.81 -9.72
N VAL A 697 -10.51 -13.73 -10.33
CA VAL A 697 -9.86 -12.39 -10.55
C VAL A 697 -10.85 -11.62 -11.38
N SER A 698 -11.05 -10.36 -11.10
CA SER A 698 -12.17 -9.65 -11.61
C SER A 698 -11.84 -8.64 -12.69
N GLY A 699 -12.91 -8.15 -13.28
CA GLY A 699 -12.89 -7.59 -14.59
C GLY A 699 -12.79 -6.08 -14.81
N THR A 700 -12.70 -5.22 -13.81
CA THR A 700 -13.32 -3.88 -13.88
C THR A 700 -12.70 -2.83 -12.87
N ALA A 701 -12.87 -1.47 -12.79
CA ALA A 701 -12.26 -0.31 -12.02
C ALA A 701 -13.27 0.76 -11.58
N GLU A 702 -13.10 2.10 -11.64
CA GLU A 702 -13.99 3.12 -12.30
C GLU A 702 -13.61 4.63 -12.08
N LEU A 703 -14.44 5.63 -12.46
CA LEU A 703 -14.53 7.11 -12.19
C LEU A 703 -15.22 7.72 -10.83
N VAL A 704 -14.55 8.43 -9.84
CA VAL A 704 -15.08 8.94 -8.47
C VAL A 704 -14.62 10.35 -7.89
N ILE A 705 -15.50 11.33 -7.54
CA ILE A 705 -15.38 12.82 -7.82
C ILE A 705 -15.29 13.86 -6.68
N PRO A 706 -14.72 15.06 -7.00
CA PRO A 706 -14.97 16.34 -6.32
C PRO A 706 -16.40 16.69 -5.86
#